data_AF-A0A496UYG9-F1
#
_entry.id   AF-A0A496UYG9-F1
#
_cell.length_a   1.000
_cell.length_b   1.000
_cell.length_c   1.000
_cell.angle_alpha   90.00
_cell.angle_beta   90.00
_cell.angle_gamma   90.00
#
_symmetry.space_group_name_H-M   'P 1'
#
loop_
_entity.id
_entity.type
_entity.pdbx_description
1 polymer ?
#
loop_
_entity_poly.entity_id
_entity_poly.type
_entity_poly.pdbx_seq_one_letter_code
_entity_poly.pdbx_strand_id
1 'polypeptide(L)'
;MRNRRNNVWGLLASLAIVLLVLTGCRAFVPEVVIVNKAPETFIVGAPVEHGGGYYHYHVFWYGADADGSVERLVWALTDTTVQDPLTSDDEEDERFNPALDASTLEIAHWTTKTDSVFDFKIEQGTRISTDMTLHMVAIDDFGDYDRTPARLHFFSNTLGTPLIRFYRVNQDDGDTVRIAVGQTDTVGFNRPYEVTWMGSTPNVLNYDPDALARIDTVYPFDDGLFGYKWSLRGQLRGVCIPAQEDFWHPRKFDQASGDSFSYFGEVTSLAFANDNPLTTDPFNTLLESGPVNLVVNSVDVAGVEVADFSREFTFIVNRDPFTAVLDSAAHGSDPQIYPYYEYLDHPQIKYPFANGARIPDRTYVVVKSLGRDDPDDVPLDAGFGIGLEGFVAGRRSHVDGGRFGFETATSPLNTDLGLPDANGWYADTLGFIVGPRTTYTFNMTAADEHGRLDGTPAQIKFHVGYPPCVQCLEVMPRDSDVSDFPDPELVCYEEGGPAHPCLDGSVTGLSVRENPTEPTDLQFLRPAFFAIERSTRLVTLLEDVSGLEGTHYWINARVYRMSILFHGQDDPRERWDNPRDRMMAWRYQVNNECDPNNQIKDGGGSDDITRITASENDLLSITSEGLWKMAVEVAVPEELFNSSPLRFLQFLSFVCQGDLELAEAFYWGSIVQLGDGSVQAVAVDQATCADNPRTRPTAYNYFKQVRPVGTLPPGSNWRSCTLGAEVSPETRRALALPLSLGPVALESGAPEPDYDWRRDPDGSPWRNADNSPVLGVPVRQDFRIELHGSYLGVPHVVDCNTVPE
;
A
#
# COMPACT_ATOMS: atom_id res chain seq x y z
N MET A 1 114.55 -31.42 -69.09
CA MET A 1 114.97 -31.23 -67.68
C MET A 1 114.05 -30.21 -66.97
N ARG A 2 112.78 -30.56 -66.75
CA ARG A 2 111.73 -29.63 -66.29
C ARG A 2 110.94 -30.12 -65.05
N ASN A 3 111.45 -31.14 -64.35
CA ASN A 3 110.75 -31.82 -63.23
C ASN A 3 111.45 -31.76 -61.85
N ARG A 4 112.39 -30.82 -61.62
CA ARG A 4 113.09 -30.69 -60.32
C ARG A 4 112.72 -29.46 -59.47
N ARG A 5 111.80 -28.60 -59.92
CA ARG A 5 111.44 -27.36 -59.20
C ARG A 5 110.19 -27.44 -58.32
N ASN A 6 109.33 -28.44 -58.48
CA ASN A 6 108.09 -28.58 -57.69
C ASN A 6 108.27 -29.38 -56.39
N ASN A 7 109.37 -30.15 -56.23
CA ASN A 7 109.61 -30.94 -55.01
C ASN A 7 110.22 -30.13 -53.86
N VAL A 8 110.85 -28.98 -54.13
CA VAL A 8 111.49 -28.16 -53.08
C VAL A 8 110.46 -27.32 -52.33
N TRP A 9 109.43 -26.82 -53.01
CA TRP A 9 108.34 -26.08 -52.38
C TRP A 9 107.42 -26.97 -51.53
N GLY A 10 107.17 -28.21 -51.97
CA GLY A 10 106.43 -29.19 -51.15
C GLY A 10 107.16 -29.52 -49.85
N LEU A 11 108.48 -29.66 -49.88
CA LEU A 11 109.28 -29.99 -48.69
C LEU A 11 109.38 -28.81 -47.71
N LEU A 12 109.47 -27.57 -48.19
CA LEU A 12 109.44 -26.38 -47.34
C LEU A 12 108.06 -26.11 -46.73
N ALA A 13 106.97 -26.36 -47.48
CA ALA A 13 105.61 -26.25 -46.95
C ALA A 13 105.32 -27.35 -45.92
N SER A 14 105.81 -28.58 -46.15
CA SER A 14 105.70 -29.68 -45.19
C SER A 14 106.46 -29.37 -43.90
N LEU A 15 107.67 -28.81 -44.00
CA LEU A 15 108.49 -28.42 -42.85
C LEU A 15 107.83 -27.28 -42.05
N ALA A 16 107.23 -26.30 -42.72
CA ALA A 16 106.51 -25.20 -42.07
C ALA A 16 105.24 -25.68 -41.34
N ILE A 17 104.51 -26.65 -41.91
CA ILE A 17 103.33 -27.25 -41.26
C ILE A 17 103.76 -28.11 -40.05
N VAL A 18 104.85 -28.87 -40.17
CA VAL A 18 105.40 -29.63 -39.02
C VAL A 18 105.88 -28.71 -37.91
N LEU A 19 106.51 -27.57 -38.25
CA LEU A 19 106.91 -26.56 -37.28
C LEU A 19 105.69 -25.90 -36.59
N LEU A 20 104.60 -25.63 -37.31
CA LEU A 20 103.37 -25.08 -36.74
C LEU A 20 102.65 -26.06 -35.81
N VAL A 21 102.65 -27.36 -36.12
CA VAL A 21 102.06 -28.41 -35.26
C VAL A 21 102.91 -28.63 -34.00
N LEU A 22 104.25 -28.48 -34.09
CA LEU A 22 105.13 -28.66 -32.93
C LEU A 22 105.20 -27.44 -32.00
N THR A 23 104.80 -26.24 -32.44
CA THR A 23 104.72 -25.04 -31.58
C THR A 23 103.34 -24.83 -30.92
N GLY A 24 102.40 -25.76 -31.10
CA GLY A 24 101.04 -25.69 -30.56
C GLY A 24 100.84 -26.31 -29.17
N CYS A 25 101.87 -26.88 -28.54
CA CYS A 25 101.80 -27.26 -27.13
C CYS A 25 101.89 -26.00 -26.27
N ARG A 26 100.76 -25.35 -26.01
CA ARG A 26 100.63 -24.61 -24.74
C ARG A 26 100.93 -25.65 -23.65
N ALA A 27 101.97 -25.41 -22.88
CA ALA A 27 102.14 -26.11 -21.62
C ALA A 27 100.80 -25.95 -20.88
N PHE A 28 100.13 -27.06 -20.61
CA PHE A 28 99.18 -27.10 -19.52
C PHE A 28 99.99 -26.60 -18.34
N VAL A 29 99.73 -25.35 -17.92
CA VAL A 29 100.07 -24.95 -16.56
C VAL A 29 99.37 -26.02 -15.74
N PRO A 30 100.09 -26.94 -15.06
CA PRO A 30 99.42 -27.86 -14.17
C PRO A 30 98.61 -26.95 -13.24
N GLU A 31 97.28 -27.09 -13.25
CA GLU A 31 96.47 -26.50 -12.19
C GLU A 31 97.17 -26.91 -10.91
N VAL A 32 97.55 -25.89 -10.13
CA VAL A 32 98.13 -26.12 -8.81
C VAL A 32 97.19 -27.11 -8.15
N VAL A 33 97.70 -28.27 -7.72
CA VAL A 33 96.90 -29.22 -6.96
C VAL A 33 96.58 -28.50 -5.65
N ILE A 34 95.45 -27.79 -5.65
CA ILE A 34 94.86 -27.20 -4.47
C ILE A 34 94.30 -28.40 -3.72
N VAL A 35 94.76 -28.61 -2.49
CA VAL A 35 94.50 -29.82 -1.69
C VAL A 35 93.09 -29.83 -1.08
N ASN A 36 92.30 -28.78 -1.34
CA ASN A 36 90.88 -28.70 -1.02
C ASN A 36 90.25 -27.57 -1.83
N LYS A 37 89.48 -27.86 -2.88
CA LYS A 37 88.77 -26.83 -3.64
C LYS A 37 87.41 -26.60 -2.99
N ALA A 38 87.14 -25.36 -2.58
CA ALA A 38 85.84 -25.01 -2.00
C ALA A 38 84.66 -25.48 -2.89
N PRO A 39 83.57 -25.96 -2.28
CA PRO A 39 82.41 -26.45 -3.00
C PRO A 39 81.67 -25.30 -3.73
N GLU A 40 80.82 -25.65 -4.70
CA GLU A 40 79.90 -24.75 -5.40
C GLU A 40 78.45 -25.10 -5.06
N THR A 41 77.60 -24.10 -4.88
CA THR A 41 76.19 -24.26 -4.51
C THR A 41 75.29 -23.84 -5.67
N PHE A 42 74.20 -24.58 -5.86
CA PHE A 42 73.23 -24.33 -6.93
C PHE A 42 71.80 -24.40 -6.38
N ILE A 43 70.97 -23.43 -6.78
CA ILE A 43 69.51 -23.50 -6.62
C ILE A 43 68.93 -23.94 -7.97
N VAL A 44 68.26 -25.09 -7.98
CA VAL A 44 67.83 -25.78 -9.22
C VAL A 44 66.33 -25.72 -9.47
N GLY A 45 65.55 -25.45 -8.44
CA GLY A 45 64.11 -25.35 -8.53
C GLY A 45 63.65 -24.26 -7.58
N ALA A 46 63.23 -23.15 -8.14
CA ALA A 46 62.73 -22.01 -7.39
C ALA A 46 61.61 -21.35 -8.19
N PRO A 47 60.73 -20.58 -7.53
CA PRO A 47 59.83 -19.65 -8.20
C PRO A 47 60.61 -18.68 -9.07
N VAL A 48 59.93 -18.07 -10.05
CA VAL A 48 60.52 -17.04 -10.89
C VAL A 48 61.02 -15.89 -10.00
N GLU A 49 62.31 -15.57 -10.10
CA GLU A 49 62.90 -14.37 -9.49
C GLU A 49 62.04 -13.17 -9.84
N HIS A 50 61.75 -12.28 -8.88
CA HIS A 50 60.89 -11.10 -9.06
C HIS A 50 59.37 -11.37 -9.17
N GLY A 51 58.87 -12.55 -8.81
CA GLY A 51 57.43 -12.74 -8.62
C GLY A 51 56.95 -12.12 -7.31
N GLY A 52 56.00 -11.16 -7.36
CA GLY A 52 55.28 -10.68 -6.18
C GLY A 52 54.28 -11.74 -5.68
N GLY A 53 54.00 -11.84 -4.38
CA GLY A 53 52.92 -12.70 -3.85
C GLY A 53 53.13 -13.24 -2.43
N TYR A 54 52.17 -14.01 -1.93
CA TYR A 54 52.33 -14.86 -0.74
C TYR A 54 53.22 -16.04 -1.08
N TYR A 55 54.13 -16.40 -0.18
CA TYR A 55 55.18 -17.33 -0.53
C TYR A 55 55.13 -18.58 0.35
N HIS A 56 54.56 -19.65 -0.20
CA HIS A 56 54.82 -21.04 0.19
C HIS A 56 55.72 -21.65 -0.89
N TYR A 57 57.03 -21.55 -0.71
CA TYR A 57 57.97 -21.91 -1.76
C TYR A 57 58.74 -23.16 -1.43
N HIS A 58 58.55 -24.18 -2.27
CA HIS A 58 59.42 -25.34 -2.31
C HIS A 58 60.66 -25.01 -3.13
N VAL A 59 61.77 -24.75 -2.44
CA VAL A 59 63.05 -24.46 -3.08
C VAL A 59 63.89 -25.74 -3.07
N PHE A 60 64.55 -26.01 -4.20
CA PHE A 60 65.44 -27.14 -4.40
C PHE A 60 66.86 -26.63 -4.64
N TRP A 61 67.83 -27.21 -3.95
CA TRP A 61 69.23 -26.85 -4.04
C TRP A 61 70.13 -28.09 -3.94
N TYR A 62 71.36 -27.95 -4.42
CA TYR A 62 72.41 -28.94 -4.19
C TYR A 62 73.78 -28.25 -4.15
N GLY A 63 74.74 -28.92 -3.52
CA GLY A 63 76.14 -28.53 -3.60
C GLY A 63 76.94 -29.53 -4.44
N ALA A 64 77.96 -29.05 -5.14
CA ALA A 64 78.93 -29.87 -5.85
C ALA A 64 80.34 -29.53 -5.36
N ASP A 65 81.07 -30.57 -5.00
CA ASP A 65 82.49 -30.48 -4.66
C ASP A 65 83.28 -31.26 -5.72
N ALA A 66 84.35 -30.65 -6.25
CA ALA A 66 85.13 -31.21 -7.35
C ALA A 66 86.14 -32.26 -6.87
N ASP A 67 86.61 -32.15 -5.63
CA ASP A 67 87.64 -33.03 -5.04
C ASP A 67 87.17 -33.78 -3.78
N GLY A 68 85.97 -33.49 -3.27
CA GLY A 68 85.38 -34.18 -2.13
C GLY A 68 83.88 -34.41 -2.23
N SER A 69 83.19 -34.32 -1.09
CA SER A 69 81.73 -34.43 -1.00
C SER A 69 81.15 -33.36 -0.10
N VAL A 70 80.02 -32.78 -0.52
CA VAL A 70 79.29 -31.82 0.31
C VAL A 70 78.68 -32.54 1.51
N GLU A 71 79.18 -32.23 2.71
CA GLU A 71 78.71 -32.84 3.95
C GLU A 71 77.39 -32.20 4.39
N ARG A 72 77.29 -30.87 4.27
CA ARG A 72 76.17 -30.07 4.80
C ARG A 72 75.92 -28.83 3.95
N LEU A 73 74.74 -28.27 4.14
CA LEU A 73 74.35 -26.98 3.58
C LEU A 73 73.96 -26.04 4.73
N VAL A 74 74.16 -24.76 4.50
CA VAL A 74 73.76 -23.70 5.42
C VAL A 74 72.98 -22.67 4.62
N TRP A 75 71.85 -22.25 5.18
CA TRP A 75 71.03 -21.21 4.59
C TRP A 75 70.73 -20.09 5.56
N ALA A 76 70.50 -18.90 5.03
CA ALA A 76 69.98 -17.78 5.78
C ALA A 76 69.01 -16.98 4.91
N LEU A 77 68.07 -16.33 5.58
CA LEU A 77 67.13 -15.43 4.94
C LEU A 77 67.37 -14.02 5.47
N THR A 78 67.69 -13.08 4.57
CA THR A 78 68.00 -11.70 4.94
C THR A 78 66.98 -10.74 4.35
N ASP A 79 66.55 -9.74 5.13
CA ASP A 79 65.76 -8.59 4.66
C ASP A 79 66.70 -7.57 4.00
N THR A 80 66.48 -7.32 2.71
CA THR A 80 67.34 -6.49 1.86
C THR A 80 66.84 -5.04 1.76
N THR A 81 65.75 -4.69 2.44
CA THR A 81 65.27 -3.29 2.53
C THR A 81 66.13 -2.40 3.44
N VAL A 82 66.95 -3.00 4.31
CA VAL A 82 67.83 -2.26 5.22
C VAL A 82 69.11 -1.86 4.49
N GLN A 83 69.11 -0.73 3.79
CA GLN A 83 70.35 -0.09 3.32
C GLN A 83 71.12 0.47 4.51
N ASP A 84 72.42 0.16 4.64
CA ASP A 84 73.30 0.92 5.52
C ASP A 84 73.42 2.34 4.96
N PRO A 85 73.06 3.39 5.72
CA PRO A 85 73.18 4.78 5.25
C PRO A 85 74.63 5.22 4.95
N LEU A 86 75.64 4.41 5.23
CA LEU A 86 77.06 4.72 5.07
C LEU A 86 77.72 4.14 3.81
N THR A 87 77.07 3.23 3.08
CA THR A 87 77.63 2.63 1.85
C THR A 87 76.73 2.87 0.63
N SER A 88 77.34 3.06 -0.55
CA SER A 88 76.62 3.27 -1.82
C SER A 88 76.45 2.00 -2.65
N ASP A 89 77.09 0.92 -2.23
CA ASP A 89 77.05 -0.37 -2.90
C ASP A 89 75.95 -1.21 -2.22
N ASP A 90 75.25 -2.03 -2.99
CA ASP A 90 74.27 -3.00 -2.53
C ASP A 90 74.95 -4.07 -1.68
N GLU A 91 75.17 -3.74 -0.41
CA GLU A 91 75.80 -4.56 0.65
C GLU A 91 75.19 -5.96 0.83
N GLU A 92 74.09 -6.25 0.12
CA GLU A 92 73.39 -7.54 0.07
C GLU A 92 74.32 -8.71 -0.31
N ASP A 93 75.28 -8.47 -1.21
CA ASP A 93 76.22 -9.50 -1.67
C ASP A 93 77.27 -9.89 -0.61
N GLU A 94 77.44 -9.09 0.45
CA GLU A 94 78.46 -9.31 1.49
C GLU A 94 77.87 -9.74 2.85
N ARG A 95 76.57 -9.54 3.11
CA ARG A 95 75.95 -9.79 4.42
C ARG A 95 75.84 -11.25 4.84
N PHE A 96 75.78 -12.18 3.90
CA PHE A 96 75.81 -13.61 4.22
C PHE A 96 76.81 -14.34 3.33
N ASN A 97 78.05 -14.42 3.80
CA ASN A 97 79.08 -15.24 3.19
C ASN A 97 79.99 -15.81 4.30
N PRO A 98 79.65 -17.00 4.85
CA PRO A 98 80.42 -17.60 5.94
C PRO A 98 81.86 -17.96 5.53
N ALA A 99 82.18 -18.02 4.23
CA ALA A 99 83.54 -18.20 3.74
C ALA A 99 84.41 -16.95 3.93
N LEU A 100 83.79 -15.75 3.96
CA LEU A 100 84.48 -14.46 4.11
C LEU A 100 84.34 -13.90 5.53
N ASP A 101 83.20 -14.11 6.17
CA ASP A 101 82.93 -13.68 7.54
C ASP A 101 82.16 -14.76 8.32
N ALA A 102 82.85 -15.43 9.24
CA ALA A 102 82.24 -16.47 10.08
C ALA A 102 81.13 -15.95 11.01
N SER A 103 81.05 -14.63 11.26
CA SER A 103 79.98 -14.05 12.08
C SER A 103 78.61 -14.17 11.43
N THR A 104 78.54 -14.29 10.10
CA THR A 104 77.27 -14.48 9.38
C THR A 104 76.62 -15.82 9.72
N LEU A 105 77.35 -16.78 10.31
CA LEU A 105 76.80 -18.03 10.82
C LEU A 105 75.83 -17.85 11.99
N GLU A 106 75.81 -16.68 12.65
CA GLU A 106 74.89 -16.39 13.76
C GLU A 106 73.41 -16.40 13.33
N ILE A 107 73.13 -16.02 12.09
CA ILE A 107 71.77 -16.00 11.51
C ILE A 107 71.47 -17.24 10.66
N ALA A 108 72.37 -18.21 10.65
CA ALA A 108 72.36 -19.31 9.70
C ALA A 108 71.69 -20.58 10.23
N HIS A 109 71.08 -21.33 9.31
CA HIS A 109 70.40 -22.58 9.57
C HIS A 109 71.08 -23.72 8.83
N TRP A 110 71.42 -24.77 9.57
CA TRP A 110 72.11 -25.95 9.04
C TRP A 110 71.11 -26.99 8.53
N THR A 111 71.39 -27.59 7.39
CA THR A 111 70.57 -28.67 6.81
C THR A 111 71.41 -29.64 6.01
N THR A 112 70.95 -30.89 5.91
CA THR A 112 71.46 -31.89 4.96
C THR A 112 70.44 -32.20 3.86
N LYS A 113 69.26 -31.57 3.92
CA LYS A 113 68.24 -31.70 2.88
C LYS A 113 68.65 -30.88 1.65
N THR A 114 68.23 -31.37 0.49
CA THR A 114 68.38 -30.69 -0.82
C THR A 114 67.15 -29.87 -1.19
N ASP A 115 66.19 -29.77 -0.28
CA ASP A 115 64.95 -29.05 -0.46
C ASP A 115 64.33 -28.64 0.88
N SER A 116 63.58 -27.55 0.87
CA SER A 116 62.69 -27.17 1.96
C SER A 116 61.57 -26.29 1.44
N VAL A 117 60.51 -26.22 2.23
CA VAL A 117 59.46 -25.24 2.04
C VAL A 117 59.68 -24.06 2.99
N PHE A 118 59.61 -22.85 2.45
CA PHE A 118 59.69 -21.60 3.20
C PHE A 118 58.34 -20.90 3.15
N ASP A 119 57.82 -20.55 4.33
CA ASP A 119 56.60 -19.78 4.52
C ASP A 119 56.96 -18.36 4.94
N PHE A 120 56.63 -17.37 4.12
CA PHE A 120 56.89 -15.97 4.41
C PHE A 120 55.60 -15.29 4.85
N LYS A 121 55.59 -14.78 6.10
CA LYS A 121 54.44 -14.03 6.63
C LYS A 121 54.73 -12.54 6.54
N ILE A 122 53.98 -11.83 5.71
CA ILE A 122 54.04 -10.37 5.65
C ILE A 122 53.20 -9.82 6.81
N GLU A 123 53.79 -8.94 7.62
CA GLU A 123 53.06 -8.30 8.72
C GLU A 123 51.99 -7.35 8.18
N GLN A 124 50.75 -7.51 8.67
CA GLN A 124 49.62 -6.67 8.29
C GLN A 124 49.89 -5.18 8.61
N GLY A 125 49.51 -4.29 7.71
CA GLY A 125 49.50 -2.83 7.95
C GLY A 125 50.78 -2.09 7.58
N THR A 126 51.81 -2.78 7.12
CA THR A 126 53.05 -2.16 6.65
C THR A 126 52.99 -1.98 5.12
N ARG A 127 53.03 -0.73 4.62
CA ARG A 127 53.08 -0.41 3.17
C ARG A 127 54.49 -0.57 2.59
N ILE A 128 55.34 -1.34 3.26
CA ILE A 128 56.73 -1.54 2.86
C ILE A 128 56.79 -2.83 2.08
N SER A 129 57.18 -2.73 0.83
CA SER A 129 57.67 -3.89 0.11
C SER A 129 58.92 -4.38 0.83
N THR A 130 58.93 -5.64 1.27
CA THR A 130 60.13 -6.27 1.85
C THR A 130 60.83 -7.05 0.76
N ASP A 131 62.02 -6.59 0.39
CA ASP A 131 62.94 -7.37 -0.42
C ASP A 131 63.63 -8.39 0.50
N MET A 132 63.69 -9.65 0.09
CA MET A 132 64.22 -10.76 0.86
C MET A 132 65.08 -11.65 -0.02
N THR A 133 66.23 -12.07 0.52
CA THR A 133 67.15 -12.95 -0.21
C THR A 133 67.44 -14.20 0.59
N LEU A 134 67.16 -15.35 -0.04
CA LEU A 134 67.58 -16.65 0.44
C LEU A 134 69.01 -16.90 -0.02
N HIS A 135 69.91 -17.08 0.94
CA HIS A 135 71.28 -17.49 0.68
C HIS A 135 71.44 -18.97 1.00
N MET A 136 72.14 -19.70 0.15
CA MET A 136 72.47 -21.11 0.33
C MET A 136 73.97 -21.32 0.10
N VAL A 137 74.61 -22.05 1.02
CA VAL A 137 76.06 -22.31 1.02
C VAL A 137 76.32 -23.78 1.29
N ALA A 138 76.99 -24.46 0.38
CA ALA A 138 77.50 -25.81 0.56
C ALA A 138 78.79 -25.81 1.39
N ILE A 139 78.99 -26.89 2.14
CA ILE A 139 80.19 -27.12 2.97
C ILE A 139 80.73 -28.51 2.61
N ASP A 140 82.00 -28.57 2.26
CA ASP A 140 82.68 -29.84 1.91
C ASP A 140 83.03 -30.69 3.14
N ASP A 141 83.64 -31.85 2.92
CA ASP A 141 84.08 -32.79 3.97
C ASP A 141 85.33 -32.33 4.74
N PHE A 142 85.93 -31.21 4.36
CA PHE A 142 87.03 -30.55 5.06
C PHE A 142 86.58 -29.29 5.83
N GLY A 143 85.32 -28.91 5.70
CA GLY A 143 84.71 -27.75 6.36
C GLY A 143 84.93 -26.42 5.64
N ASP A 144 85.40 -26.42 4.39
CA ASP A 144 85.44 -25.20 3.57
C ASP A 144 84.05 -24.89 3.01
N TYR A 145 83.72 -23.61 3.02
CA TYR A 145 82.44 -23.06 2.55
C TYR A 145 82.55 -22.64 1.09
N ASP A 146 81.45 -22.75 0.36
CA ASP A 146 81.31 -22.08 -0.93
C ASP A 146 81.51 -20.57 -0.77
N ARG A 147 82.41 -20.01 -1.57
CA ARG A 147 82.76 -18.58 -1.57
C ARG A 147 81.76 -17.72 -2.32
N THR A 148 80.91 -18.35 -3.12
CA THR A 148 79.87 -17.72 -3.94
C THR A 148 78.52 -18.34 -3.60
N PRO A 149 77.93 -17.95 -2.45
CA PRO A 149 76.61 -18.43 -2.04
C PRO A 149 75.61 -18.37 -3.20
N ALA A 150 74.82 -19.43 -3.37
CA ALA A 150 73.69 -19.38 -4.29
C ALA A 150 72.60 -18.49 -3.65
N ARG A 151 72.14 -17.50 -4.41
CA ARG A 151 71.17 -16.50 -3.94
C ARG A 151 69.88 -16.60 -4.73
N LEU A 152 68.80 -16.33 -4.04
CA LEU A 152 67.48 -16.22 -4.65
C LEU A 152 66.76 -15.03 -4.02
N HIS A 153 66.56 -14.00 -4.85
CA HIS A 153 65.98 -12.73 -4.45
C HIS A 153 64.47 -12.72 -4.71
N PHE A 154 63.72 -12.28 -3.71
CA PHE A 154 62.27 -12.11 -3.75
C PHE A 154 61.92 -10.69 -3.31
N PHE A 155 60.88 -10.09 -3.86
CA PHE A 155 60.30 -8.88 -3.28
C PHE A 155 58.86 -9.16 -2.89
N SER A 156 58.44 -8.80 -1.68
CA SER A 156 57.03 -8.74 -1.31
C SER A 156 56.50 -7.37 -1.71
N ASN A 157 55.48 -7.29 -2.57
CA ASN A 157 54.83 -6.01 -2.87
C ASN A 157 53.41 -6.02 -2.30
N THR A 158 53.24 -5.56 -1.07
CA THR A 158 51.93 -5.26 -0.49
C THR A 158 51.55 -3.82 -0.83
N LEU A 159 50.81 -3.66 -1.92
CA LEU A 159 50.16 -2.40 -2.29
C LEU A 159 49.05 -1.99 -1.31
N GLY A 160 48.61 -2.93 -0.46
CA GLY A 160 47.75 -2.67 0.69
C GLY A 160 47.06 -3.92 1.23
N THR A 161 46.07 -3.72 2.09
CA THR A 161 45.23 -4.78 2.66
C THR A 161 43.99 -5.00 1.80
N PRO A 162 43.53 -6.24 1.61
CA PRO A 162 42.24 -6.47 0.98
C PRO A 162 41.11 -5.90 1.84
N LEU A 163 40.04 -5.50 1.17
CA LEU A 163 38.84 -4.90 1.75
C LEU A 163 37.63 -5.74 1.38
N ILE A 164 36.75 -6.00 2.34
CA ILE A 164 35.44 -6.61 2.12
C ILE A 164 34.37 -5.52 2.18
N ARG A 165 33.44 -5.58 1.24
CA ARG A 165 32.24 -4.74 1.22
C ARG A 165 31.01 -5.62 1.33
N PHE A 166 30.10 -5.27 2.24
CA PHE A 166 28.84 -5.95 2.45
C PHE A 166 27.70 -5.26 1.70
N TYR A 167 26.75 -6.06 1.25
CA TYR A 167 25.53 -5.62 0.58
C TYR A 167 24.34 -6.42 1.12
N ARG A 168 23.22 -5.75 1.36
CA ARG A 168 21.93 -6.39 1.59
C ARG A 168 21.28 -6.70 0.25
N VAL A 169 20.69 -7.87 0.09
CA VAL A 169 19.83 -8.19 -1.06
C VAL A 169 18.39 -7.83 -0.70
N ASN A 170 17.77 -6.95 -1.49
CA ASN A 170 16.37 -6.61 -1.34
C ASN A 170 15.49 -7.76 -1.87
N GLN A 171 14.53 -8.21 -1.08
CA GLN A 171 13.73 -9.40 -1.39
C GLN A 171 12.70 -9.16 -2.48
N ASP A 172 12.26 -7.92 -2.65
CA ASP A 172 11.19 -7.61 -3.58
C ASP A 172 11.68 -7.57 -5.04
N ASP A 173 12.90 -7.11 -5.27
CA ASP A 173 13.48 -6.87 -6.61
C ASP A 173 14.80 -7.62 -6.86
N GLY A 174 15.45 -8.16 -5.82
CA GLY A 174 16.78 -8.78 -5.91
C GLY A 174 17.93 -7.77 -5.98
N ASP A 175 17.67 -6.47 -5.84
CA ASP A 175 18.70 -5.44 -5.93
C ASP A 175 19.63 -5.47 -4.71
N THR A 176 20.91 -5.16 -4.94
CA THR A 176 21.92 -5.11 -3.88
C THR A 176 22.11 -3.68 -3.39
N VAL A 177 21.96 -3.48 -2.08
CA VAL A 177 22.18 -2.19 -1.41
C VAL A 177 23.47 -2.25 -0.62
N ARG A 178 24.43 -1.39 -0.96
CA ARG A 178 25.72 -1.34 -0.27
C ARG A 178 25.56 -0.85 1.16
N ILE A 179 26.16 -1.58 2.10
CA ILE A 179 26.23 -1.22 3.52
C ILE A 179 27.56 -0.51 3.79
N ALA A 180 27.51 0.63 4.50
CA ALA A 180 28.73 1.35 4.86
C ALA A 180 29.55 0.56 5.90
N VAL A 181 30.87 0.69 5.86
CA VAL A 181 31.75 0.02 6.84
C VAL A 181 31.42 0.53 8.24
N GLY A 182 31.18 -0.38 9.18
CA GLY A 182 30.77 -0.07 10.55
C GLY A 182 29.30 0.31 10.73
N GLN A 183 28.50 0.30 9.66
CA GLN A 183 27.05 0.48 9.75
C GLN A 183 26.39 -0.87 10.04
N THR A 184 25.54 -0.89 11.06
CA THR A 184 24.66 -2.01 11.37
C THR A 184 23.46 -2.04 10.43
N ASP A 185 23.04 -3.22 9.97
CA ASP A 185 21.77 -3.40 9.25
C ASP A 185 20.68 -3.94 10.18
N THR A 186 19.42 -3.81 9.79
CA THR A 186 18.28 -4.28 10.60
C THR A 186 17.45 -5.30 9.85
N VAL A 187 17.02 -6.33 10.57
CA VAL A 187 16.25 -7.46 10.05
C VAL A 187 14.98 -7.58 10.87
N GLY A 188 13.84 -7.65 10.18
CA GLY A 188 12.57 -7.94 10.83
C GLY A 188 12.53 -9.35 11.39
N PHE A 189 11.96 -9.53 12.57
CA PHE A 189 11.72 -10.85 13.12
C PHE A 189 10.83 -11.66 12.19
N ASN A 190 11.15 -12.93 12.01
CA ASN A 190 10.45 -13.81 11.09
C ASN A 190 10.45 -13.34 9.60
N ARG A 191 11.43 -12.49 9.22
CA ARG A 191 11.64 -12.06 7.83
C ARG A 191 12.94 -12.67 7.31
N PRO A 192 12.95 -13.22 6.08
CA PRO A 192 14.19 -13.73 5.53
C PRO A 192 15.21 -12.59 5.43
N TYR A 193 16.48 -12.91 5.32
CA TYR A 193 17.55 -11.93 5.17
C TYR A 193 18.67 -12.52 4.35
N GLU A 194 19.16 -11.80 3.34
CA GLU A 194 20.31 -12.23 2.58
C GLU A 194 21.35 -11.12 2.56
N VAL A 195 22.56 -11.49 3.00
CA VAL A 195 23.75 -10.65 2.95
C VAL A 195 24.72 -11.24 1.94
N THR A 196 25.20 -10.40 1.03
CA THR A 196 26.26 -10.74 0.08
C THR A 196 27.46 -9.84 0.32
N TRP A 197 28.64 -10.31 -0.05
CA TRP A 197 29.88 -9.55 0.10
C TRP A 197 30.77 -9.69 -1.12
N MET A 198 31.61 -8.68 -1.30
CA MET A 198 32.61 -8.63 -2.36
C MET A 198 33.93 -8.13 -1.78
N GLY A 199 34.97 -8.92 -1.96
CA GLY A 199 36.33 -8.52 -1.65
C GLY A 199 36.95 -7.70 -2.78
N SER A 200 38.00 -6.96 -2.45
CA SER A 200 38.89 -6.34 -3.42
C SER A 200 40.27 -6.23 -2.80
N THR A 201 41.31 -6.51 -3.58
CA THR A 201 42.69 -6.29 -3.14
C THR A 201 43.39 -5.27 -4.05
N PRO A 202 44.24 -4.39 -3.50
CA PRO A 202 45.15 -3.58 -4.32
C PRO A 202 46.30 -4.42 -4.91
N ASN A 203 46.55 -5.63 -4.40
CA ASN A 203 47.70 -6.48 -4.73
C ASN A 203 47.56 -7.21 -6.07
N VAL A 204 46.53 -6.91 -6.86
CA VAL A 204 46.41 -7.33 -8.28
C VAL A 204 46.96 -6.31 -9.27
N LEU A 205 47.24 -5.08 -8.81
CA LEU A 205 47.72 -4.01 -9.66
C LEU A 205 49.11 -4.41 -10.21
N ASN A 206 49.19 -4.61 -11.52
CA ASN A 206 50.34 -5.09 -12.32
C ASN A 206 50.45 -6.60 -12.57
N TYR A 207 49.51 -7.43 -12.11
CA TYR A 207 49.47 -8.81 -12.60
C TYR A 207 48.79 -8.90 -13.97
N ASP A 208 49.31 -9.78 -14.80
CA ASP A 208 48.64 -10.23 -16.01
C ASP A 208 47.40 -11.07 -15.62
N PRO A 209 46.20 -10.80 -16.18
CA PRO A 209 44.97 -11.52 -15.81
C PRO A 209 45.08 -13.04 -15.99
N ASP A 210 45.77 -13.51 -17.03
CA ASP A 210 45.96 -14.96 -17.23
C ASP A 210 46.93 -15.54 -16.19
N ALA A 211 47.84 -14.73 -15.64
CA ALA A 211 48.70 -15.12 -14.53
C ALA A 211 47.96 -15.16 -13.20
N LEU A 212 47.06 -14.21 -12.94
CA LEU A 212 46.17 -14.24 -11.77
C LEU A 212 45.30 -15.50 -11.80
N ALA A 213 44.65 -15.80 -12.93
CA ALA A 213 43.79 -16.97 -13.07
C ALA A 213 44.50 -18.32 -12.96
N ARG A 214 45.85 -18.34 -13.01
CA ARG A 214 46.64 -19.55 -12.74
C ARG A 214 46.97 -19.72 -11.25
N ILE A 215 46.99 -18.63 -10.49
CA ILE A 215 47.37 -18.60 -9.07
C ILE A 215 46.13 -18.62 -8.19
N ASP A 216 45.14 -17.80 -8.54
CA ASP A 216 43.83 -17.78 -7.92
C ASP A 216 43.04 -19.01 -8.36
N THR A 217 42.79 -19.89 -7.39
CA THR A 217 42.14 -21.19 -7.62
C THR A 217 40.69 -21.20 -7.16
N VAL A 218 40.16 -20.05 -6.74
CA VAL A 218 38.78 -19.90 -6.26
C VAL A 218 38.06 -18.90 -7.17
N TYR A 219 36.85 -19.24 -7.62
CA TYR A 219 36.11 -18.30 -8.46
C TYR A 219 35.66 -17.07 -7.65
N PRO A 220 35.75 -15.85 -8.22
CA PRO A 220 36.25 -15.53 -9.56
C PRO A 220 37.79 -15.48 -9.62
N PHE A 221 38.39 -16.26 -10.53
CA PHE A 221 39.84 -16.46 -10.62
C PHE A 221 40.67 -15.20 -11.00
N ASP A 222 40.05 -14.03 -11.08
CA ASP A 222 40.67 -12.78 -11.51
C ASP A 222 40.55 -11.65 -10.48
N ASP A 223 39.94 -11.90 -9.31
CA ASP A 223 39.83 -10.89 -8.25
C ASP A 223 41.08 -10.84 -7.34
N GLY A 224 41.94 -11.85 -7.45
CA GLY A 224 43.17 -11.97 -6.68
C GLY A 224 42.93 -12.28 -5.21
N LEU A 225 41.80 -12.89 -4.89
CA LEU A 225 41.42 -13.37 -3.56
C LEU A 225 41.25 -14.88 -3.61
N PHE A 226 41.88 -15.59 -2.69
CA PHE A 226 41.78 -17.05 -2.60
C PHE A 226 40.44 -17.54 -2.04
N GLY A 227 39.35 -16.80 -2.26
CA GLY A 227 38.02 -17.07 -1.71
C GLY A 227 37.76 -16.44 -0.34
N TYR A 228 36.68 -16.90 0.28
CA TYR A 228 36.18 -16.36 1.54
C TYR A 228 35.94 -17.47 2.55
N LYS A 229 36.14 -17.12 3.82
CA LYS A 229 35.63 -17.87 4.95
C LYS A 229 34.83 -16.95 5.86
N TRP A 230 33.80 -17.48 6.51
CA TRP A 230 32.90 -16.72 7.36
C TRP A 230 32.68 -17.40 8.71
N SER A 231 32.25 -16.63 9.69
CA SER A 231 31.91 -17.09 11.04
C SER A 231 30.76 -16.25 11.60
N LEU A 232 29.76 -16.91 12.20
CA LEU A 232 28.66 -16.24 12.90
C LEU A 232 28.96 -16.22 14.40
N ARG A 233 29.14 -15.03 14.97
CA ARG A 233 29.37 -14.78 16.39
C ARG A 233 28.08 -14.25 17.03
N GLY A 234 27.88 -14.56 18.31
CA GLY A 234 26.71 -14.10 19.10
C GLY A 234 25.76 -15.22 19.52
N GLN A 235 24.48 -14.87 19.73
CA GLN A 235 23.43 -15.77 20.24
C GLN A 235 23.10 -16.94 19.30
N LEU A 236 23.29 -16.76 17.99
CA LEU A 236 23.06 -17.83 17.01
C LEU A 236 24.01 -19.02 17.16
N ARG A 237 24.99 -18.97 18.09
CA ARG A 237 25.96 -20.03 18.42
C ARG A 237 26.18 -20.95 17.22
N GLY A 238 26.70 -20.38 16.13
CA GLY A 238 27.02 -21.15 14.93
C GLY A 238 27.76 -22.39 15.38
N VAL A 239 27.36 -23.58 14.89
CA VAL A 239 27.70 -24.93 15.40
C VAL A 239 29.18 -25.05 15.77
N CYS A 240 29.48 -24.56 16.96
CA CYS A 240 30.81 -24.36 17.47
C CYS A 240 30.93 -25.45 18.51
N ILE A 241 31.53 -26.56 18.13
CA ILE A 241 31.93 -27.58 19.09
C ILE A 241 33.02 -26.88 19.92
N PRO A 242 32.79 -26.58 21.22
CA PRO A 242 33.75 -25.79 22.01
C PRO A 242 35.14 -26.45 22.16
N ALA A 243 35.27 -27.70 21.71
CA ALA A 243 36.51 -28.48 21.66
C ALA A 243 37.34 -28.27 20.38
N GLN A 244 36.81 -27.61 19.34
CA GLN A 244 37.54 -27.28 18.11
C GLN A 244 37.98 -25.81 18.14
N GLU A 245 39.24 -25.53 17.84
CA GLU A 245 39.84 -24.18 17.89
C GLU A 245 39.46 -23.29 16.68
N ASP A 246 38.84 -23.87 15.64
CA ASP A 246 38.52 -23.18 14.37
C ASP A 246 37.00 -23.03 14.17
N PHE A 247 36.53 -21.77 14.11
CA PHE A 247 35.10 -21.38 13.95
C PHE A 247 34.74 -20.86 12.56
N TRP A 248 35.60 -21.11 11.57
CA TRP A 248 35.39 -20.63 10.20
C TRP A 248 34.70 -21.66 9.31
N HIS A 249 33.91 -21.17 8.37
CA HIS A 249 33.22 -21.92 7.30
C HIS A 249 33.60 -21.33 5.93
N PRO A 250 33.53 -22.07 4.82
CA PRO A 250 33.15 -23.48 4.73
C PRO A 250 34.19 -24.41 5.35
N ARG A 251 33.74 -25.61 5.72
CA ARG A 251 34.60 -26.67 6.30
C ARG A 251 34.61 -27.89 5.39
N LYS A 252 35.77 -28.54 5.29
CA LYS A 252 35.93 -29.81 4.56
C LYS A 252 36.30 -30.90 5.56
N PHE A 253 35.60 -32.03 5.48
CA PHE A 253 35.92 -33.19 6.31
C PHE A 253 37.18 -33.88 5.79
N ASP A 254 38.18 -34.02 6.64
CA ASP A 254 39.38 -34.78 6.36
C ASP A 254 39.24 -36.20 6.93
N GLN A 255 39.12 -37.18 6.04
CA GLN A 255 39.00 -38.59 6.42
C GLN A 255 40.22 -39.11 7.18
N ALA A 256 41.41 -38.53 6.98
CA ALA A 256 42.65 -39.02 7.58
C ALA A 256 42.75 -38.63 9.06
N SER A 257 42.43 -37.38 9.39
CA SER A 257 42.40 -36.90 10.79
C SER A 257 41.09 -37.22 11.51
N GLY A 258 40.01 -37.48 10.77
CA GLY A 258 38.66 -37.60 11.34
C GLY A 258 38.09 -36.27 11.83
N ASP A 259 38.74 -35.15 11.47
CA ASP A 259 38.36 -33.80 11.83
C ASP A 259 37.93 -33.01 10.56
N SER A 260 37.40 -31.81 10.75
CA SER A 260 37.08 -30.89 9.65
C SER A 260 37.89 -29.61 9.79
N PHE A 261 38.49 -29.15 8.70
CA PHE A 261 39.26 -27.90 8.66
C PHE A 261 38.50 -26.83 7.85
N SER A 262 38.66 -25.56 8.22
CA SER A 262 38.14 -24.45 7.42
C SER A 262 39.03 -24.20 6.19
N TYR A 263 38.41 -23.73 5.12
CA TYR A 263 39.13 -23.32 3.91
C TYR A 263 38.47 -22.08 3.32
N PHE A 264 39.20 -21.35 2.48
CA PHE A 264 38.65 -20.24 1.72
C PHE A 264 37.95 -20.79 0.48
N GLY A 265 36.64 -20.56 0.36
CA GLY A 265 35.81 -21.07 -0.74
C GLY A 265 35.04 -19.98 -1.47
N GLU A 266 34.20 -20.37 -2.43
CA GLU A 266 33.45 -19.47 -3.31
C GLU A 266 32.20 -18.83 -2.66
N VAL A 267 32.05 -18.94 -1.34
CA VAL A 267 30.85 -18.43 -0.65
C VAL A 267 30.93 -16.91 -0.60
N THR A 268 30.00 -16.24 -1.29
CA THR A 268 29.88 -14.78 -1.31
C THR A 268 28.57 -14.27 -0.74
N SER A 269 27.64 -15.14 -0.35
CA SER A 269 26.41 -14.75 0.32
C SER A 269 25.95 -15.76 1.36
N LEU A 270 25.15 -15.29 2.31
CA LEU A 270 24.41 -16.10 3.27
C LEU A 270 22.94 -15.67 3.26
N ALA A 271 22.06 -16.65 3.09
CA ALA A 271 20.62 -16.46 3.19
C ALA A 271 20.10 -17.09 4.49
N PHE A 272 19.41 -16.29 5.28
CA PHE A 272 18.70 -16.68 6.49
C PHE A 272 17.21 -16.70 6.16
N ALA A 273 16.58 -17.88 6.20
CA ALA A 273 15.13 -18.00 6.03
C ALA A 273 14.38 -17.35 7.19
N ASN A 274 14.93 -17.44 8.41
CA ASN A 274 14.40 -16.83 9.62
C ASN A 274 12.92 -17.20 9.86
N ASP A 275 12.52 -18.46 9.69
CA ASP A 275 11.09 -18.83 9.65
C ASP A 275 10.73 -20.06 10.51
N ASN A 276 11.71 -20.77 11.08
CA ASN A 276 11.45 -22.03 11.79
C ASN A 276 12.10 -22.09 13.18
N PRO A 277 11.34 -21.92 14.28
CA PRO A 277 11.89 -21.98 15.63
C PRO A 277 12.33 -23.39 16.07
N LEU A 278 12.07 -24.44 15.27
CA LEU A 278 12.35 -25.83 15.64
C LEU A 278 13.66 -26.38 15.07
N THR A 279 14.32 -25.66 14.16
CA THR A 279 15.59 -26.11 13.58
C THR A 279 16.78 -25.52 14.31
N THR A 280 17.85 -26.31 14.43
CA THR A 280 19.15 -25.86 14.96
C THR A 280 20.06 -25.30 13.87
N ASP A 281 19.62 -25.34 12.61
CA ASP A 281 20.35 -24.77 11.49
C ASP A 281 20.24 -23.23 11.54
N PRO A 282 21.33 -22.48 11.74
CA PRO A 282 21.29 -21.03 11.85
C PRO A 282 20.72 -20.33 10.60
N PHE A 283 20.68 -21.01 9.45
CA PHE A 283 20.12 -20.46 8.21
C PHE A 283 18.62 -20.65 8.08
N ASN A 284 18.04 -21.60 8.81
CA ASN A 284 16.61 -21.87 8.77
C ASN A 284 15.92 -21.55 10.11
N THR A 285 16.71 -21.32 11.16
CA THR A 285 16.18 -21.05 12.49
C THR A 285 15.58 -19.64 12.58
N LEU A 286 14.55 -19.49 13.39
CA LEU A 286 14.03 -18.19 13.77
C LEU A 286 15.09 -17.48 14.61
N LEU A 287 15.63 -16.38 14.09
CA LEU A 287 16.71 -15.65 14.72
C LEU A 287 16.19 -14.98 16.00
N GLU A 288 16.93 -15.14 17.11
CA GLU A 288 16.62 -14.41 18.35
C GLU A 288 16.77 -12.91 18.14
N SER A 289 15.98 -12.12 18.88
CA SER A 289 16.18 -10.67 18.90
C SER A 289 17.56 -10.35 19.47
N GLY A 290 18.28 -9.42 18.84
CA GLY A 290 19.64 -9.06 19.21
C GLY A 290 20.61 -8.91 18.05
N PRO A 291 21.88 -8.59 18.36
CA PRO A 291 22.92 -8.43 17.37
C PRO A 291 23.47 -9.78 16.92
N VAL A 292 23.56 -9.95 15.60
CA VAL A 292 24.24 -11.06 14.95
C VAL A 292 25.49 -10.52 14.27
N ASN A 293 26.66 -11.02 14.67
CA ASN A 293 27.94 -10.60 14.12
C ASN A 293 28.41 -11.62 13.09
N LEU A 294 28.33 -11.26 11.81
CA LEU A 294 28.96 -11.98 10.72
C LEU A 294 30.38 -11.48 10.54
N VAL A 295 31.35 -12.38 10.65
CA VAL A 295 32.75 -12.08 10.35
C VAL A 295 33.13 -12.81 9.07
N VAL A 296 33.56 -12.07 8.05
CA VAL A 296 34.07 -12.63 6.80
C VAL A 296 35.56 -12.31 6.69
N ASN A 297 36.35 -13.29 6.31
CA ASN A 297 37.77 -13.14 6.05
C ASN A 297 38.11 -13.66 4.65
N SER A 298 39.15 -13.09 4.07
CA SER A 298 39.70 -13.50 2.79
C SER A 298 41.21 -13.27 2.83
N VAL A 299 41.94 -13.98 1.98
CA VAL A 299 43.39 -13.84 1.79
C VAL A 299 43.61 -13.53 0.33
N ASP A 300 44.40 -12.51 0.04
CA ASP A 300 44.71 -12.16 -1.34
C ASP A 300 45.93 -12.91 -1.90
N VAL A 301 46.24 -12.69 -3.19
CA VAL A 301 47.41 -13.25 -3.87
C VAL A 301 48.75 -12.88 -3.24
N ALA A 302 48.79 -11.81 -2.44
CA ALA A 302 49.96 -11.42 -1.63
C ALA A 302 49.93 -12.04 -0.22
N GLY A 303 48.87 -12.78 0.13
CA GLY A 303 48.77 -13.50 1.39
C GLY A 303 48.35 -12.63 2.55
N VAL A 304 47.92 -11.41 2.23
CA VAL A 304 47.46 -10.45 3.21
C VAL A 304 46.01 -10.80 3.52
N GLU A 305 45.73 -11.09 4.79
CA GLU A 305 44.34 -11.24 5.20
C GLU A 305 43.64 -9.87 5.21
N VAL A 306 42.32 -9.88 5.04
CA VAL A 306 41.49 -8.67 5.17
C VAL A 306 41.72 -8.02 6.53
N ALA A 307 41.79 -6.70 6.61
CA ALA A 307 42.00 -6.03 7.90
C ALA A 307 40.81 -6.25 8.86
N ASP A 308 41.07 -6.43 10.16
CA ASP A 308 40.03 -6.80 11.16
C ASP A 308 38.78 -5.92 11.11
N PHE A 309 38.94 -4.60 10.98
CA PHE A 309 37.83 -3.65 10.92
C PHE A 309 36.94 -3.80 9.66
N SER A 310 37.42 -4.48 8.62
CA SER A 310 36.68 -4.74 7.39
C SER A 310 36.04 -6.13 7.38
N ARG A 311 36.34 -6.98 8.37
CA ARG A 311 35.82 -8.36 8.46
C ARG A 311 34.43 -8.44 9.05
N GLU A 312 34.13 -7.55 9.99
CA GLU A 312 32.92 -7.64 10.81
C GLU A 312 31.76 -6.87 10.19
N PHE A 313 30.62 -7.54 10.12
CA PHE A 313 29.32 -6.99 9.78
C PHE A 313 28.33 -7.40 10.86
N THR A 314 27.66 -6.42 11.44
CA THR A 314 26.60 -6.65 12.43
C THR A 314 25.26 -6.36 11.79
N PHE A 315 24.30 -7.26 12.00
CA PHE A 315 22.89 -6.96 11.78
C PHE A 315 22.09 -7.21 13.05
N ILE A 316 21.07 -6.39 13.30
CA ILE A 316 20.19 -6.48 14.45
C ILE A 316 18.89 -7.13 13.98
N VAL A 317 18.54 -8.24 14.60
CA VAL A 317 17.19 -8.81 14.47
C VAL A 317 16.37 -8.19 15.58
N ASN A 318 15.27 -7.52 15.23
CA ASN A 318 14.32 -7.00 16.23
C ASN A 318 12.91 -7.46 15.85
N ARG A 319 11.96 -7.43 16.80
CA ARG A 319 10.56 -7.76 16.56
C ARG A 319 9.81 -6.56 15.98
N ASP A 320 8.71 -6.83 15.28
CA ASP A 320 7.85 -5.73 14.84
C ASP A 320 7.21 -5.09 16.08
N PRO A 321 7.10 -3.76 16.14
CA PRO A 321 6.42 -3.11 17.26
C PRO A 321 4.96 -3.56 17.29
N PHE A 322 4.35 -3.47 18.47
CA PHE A 322 2.95 -3.85 18.67
C PHE A 322 2.06 -2.63 18.87
N THR A 323 1.00 -2.55 18.07
CA THR A 323 -0.02 -1.50 18.16
C THR A 323 -1.33 -2.08 18.69
N ALA A 324 -1.96 -1.32 19.58
CA ALA A 324 -3.33 -1.57 20.01
C ALA A 324 -4.17 -0.30 19.91
N VAL A 325 -5.46 -0.46 19.66
CA VAL A 325 -6.45 0.62 19.82
C VAL A 325 -7.25 0.31 21.06
N LEU A 326 -7.44 1.29 21.94
CA LEU A 326 -8.30 1.12 23.10
C LEU A 326 -9.76 1.00 22.64
N ASP A 327 -10.43 -0.06 23.08
CA ASP A 327 -11.85 -0.29 22.83
C ASP A 327 -12.61 -0.40 24.16
N SER A 328 -13.36 0.66 24.48
CA SER A 328 -14.14 0.82 25.71
C SER A 328 -13.31 0.71 27.00
N ALA A 329 -12.06 1.20 26.99
CA ALA A 329 -11.15 1.15 28.14
C ALA A 329 -10.39 2.46 28.36
N ALA A 330 -9.95 2.67 29.61
CA ALA A 330 -9.01 3.70 30.02
C ALA A 330 -7.57 3.14 30.06
N HIS A 331 -6.56 4.01 29.99
CA HIS A 331 -5.15 3.59 29.98
C HIS A 331 -4.28 4.45 30.90
N GLY A 332 -3.52 3.78 31.77
CA GLY A 332 -2.58 4.41 32.69
C GLY A 332 -3.26 5.38 33.66
N SER A 333 -2.75 6.60 33.72
CA SER A 333 -3.29 7.69 34.56
C SER A 333 -4.42 8.48 33.90
N ASP A 334 -4.71 8.24 32.62
CA ASP A 334 -5.80 8.91 31.89
C ASP A 334 -7.12 8.21 32.21
N PRO A 335 -8.04 8.86 32.96
CA PRO A 335 -9.30 8.23 33.38
C PRO A 335 -10.33 8.14 32.25
N GLN A 336 -10.04 8.69 31.07
CA GLN A 336 -10.99 8.71 29.94
C GLN A 336 -11.13 7.32 29.31
N ILE A 337 -12.36 6.99 28.92
CA ILE A 337 -12.69 5.74 28.22
C ILE A 337 -12.69 6.04 26.72
N TYR A 338 -11.88 5.28 25.96
CA TYR A 338 -11.74 5.45 24.51
C TYR A 338 -12.34 4.26 23.73
N PRO A 339 -12.75 4.47 22.47
CA PRO A 339 -12.92 5.78 21.83
C PRO A 339 -14.12 6.53 22.43
N TYR A 340 -14.13 7.85 22.28
CA TYR A 340 -15.29 8.68 22.62
C TYR A 340 -15.56 9.70 21.52
N TYR A 341 -16.77 10.24 21.53
CA TYR A 341 -17.12 11.39 20.71
C TYR A 341 -17.62 12.56 21.56
N GLU A 342 -17.49 13.77 21.02
CA GLU A 342 -18.00 15.02 21.58
C GLU A 342 -18.91 15.70 20.56
N TYR A 343 -20.04 16.25 20.99
CA TYR A 343 -20.85 17.11 20.13
C TYR A 343 -20.17 18.47 19.97
N LEU A 344 -20.08 18.97 18.75
CA LEU A 344 -19.41 20.25 18.48
C LEU A 344 -20.15 21.47 19.05
N ASP A 345 -21.48 21.37 19.21
CA ASP A 345 -22.34 22.49 19.62
C ASP A 345 -22.81 22.40 21.08
N HIS A 346 -22.25 21.49 21.88
CA HIS A 346 -22.61 21.28 23.28
C HIS A 346 -21.38 21.41 24.18
N PRO A 347 -21.56 21.47 25.52
CA PRO A 347 -20.44 21.31 26.44
C PRO A 347 -19.65 20.04 26.09
N GLN A 348 -18.33 20.07 26.27
CA GLN A 348 -17.38 18.98 25.96
C GLN A 348 -17.58 17.74 26.85
N ILE A 349 -18.78 17.16 26.80
CA ILE A 349 -19.14 15.89 27.41
C ILE A 349 -18.65 14.80 26.46
N LYS A 350 -17.91 13.84 27.03
CA LYS A 350 -17.31 12.73 26.29
C LYS A 350 -18.20 11.52 26.37
N TYR A 351 -18.64 11.02 25.21
CA TYR A 351 -19.51 9.87 25.10
C TYR A 351 -18.72 8.67 24.58
N PRO A 352 -18.36 7.69 25.45
CA PRO A 352 -17.62 6.52 25.02
C PRO A 352 -18.48 5.64 24.09
N PHE A 353 -17.84 4.98 23.14
CA PHE A 353 -18.49 4.03 22.24
C PHE A 353 -17.60 2.82 21.93
N ALA A 354 -18.21 1.73 21.48
CA ALA A 354 -17.50 0.49 21.17
C ALA A 354 -17.24 0.33 19.66
N ASN A 355 -16.31 -0.54 19.29
CA ASN A 355 -16.13 -0.97 17.90
C ASN A 355 -17.46 -1.49 17.30
N GLY A 356 -17.79 -1.04 16.10
CA GLY A 356 -19.03 -1.31 15.38
C GLY A 356 -20.22 -0.43 15.78
N ALA A 357 -20.08 0.43 16.80
CA ALA A 357 -21.17 1.31 17.23
C ALA A 357 -21.57 2.31 16.15
N ARG A 358 -22.81 2.80 16.23
CA ARG A 358 -23.26 3.98 15.50
C ARG A 358 -23.16 5.19 16.43
N ILE A 359 -22.65 6.30 15.93
CA ILE A 359 -22.52 7.56 16.67
C ILE A 359 -23.23 8.69 15.91
N PRO A 360 -23.54 9.79 16.60
CA PRO A 360 -24.16 10.95 15.97
C PRO A 360 -23.27 11.60 14.91
N ASP A 361 -23.87 12.23 13.91
CA ASP A 361 -23.16 13.07 12.93
C ASP A 361 -22.58 14.33 13.61
N ARG A 362 -21.62 14.97 12.93
CA ARG A 362 -20.97 16.22 13.36
C ARG A 362 -20.38 16.13 14.76
N THR A 363 -19.93 14.95 15.12
CA THR A 363 -19.22 14.72 16.36
C THR A 363 -17.71 14.76 16.10
N TYR A 364 -16.97 15.19 17.11
CA TYR A 364 -15.52 15.06 17.14
C TYR A 364 -15.18 13.74 17.82
N VAL A 365 -14.68 12.79 17.04
CA VAL A 365 -14.26 11.48 17.52
C VAL A 365 -12.82 11.56 17.97
N VAL A 366 -12.51 10.98 19.13
CA VAL A 366 -11.15 10.80 19.63
C VAL A 366 -10.89 9.32 19.86
N VAL A 367 -9.87 8.81 19.19
CA VAL A 367 -9.39 7.44 19.35
C VAL A 367 -8.02 7.50 20.00
N LYS A 368 -7.79 6.62 20.99
CA LYS A 368 -6.49 6.45 21.63
C LYS A 368 -5.88 5.13 21.21
N SER A 369 -4.63 5.20 20.79
CA SER A 369 -3.84 4.05 20.41
C SER A 369 -2.66 3.92 21.34
N LEU A 370 -2.23 2.68 21.51
CA LEU A 370 -1.06 2.30 22.27
C LEU A 370 -0.05 1.68 21.33
N GLY A 371 1.21 2.05 21.49
CA GLY A 371 2.35 1.42 20.83
C GLY A 371 3.33 0.94 21.88
N ARG A 372 3.91 -0.24 21.71
CA ARG A 372 5.08 -0.66 22.46
C ARG A 372 6.02 -1.44 21.55
N ASP A 373 7.30 -1.33 21.84
CA ASP A 373 8.28 -2.21 21.25
C ASP A 373 8.46 -3.46 22.12
N ASP A 374 9.08 -4.50 21.58
CA ASP A 374 9.37 -5.69 22.37
C ASP A 374 10.51 -5.40 23.37
N PRO A 375 10.36 -5.68 24.67
CA PRO A 375 11.43 -5.44 25.64
C PRO A 375 12.68 -6.30 25.42
N ASP A 376 12.60 -7.35 24.61
CA ASP A 376 13.75 -8.16 24.19
C ASP A 376 14.56 -7.50 23.06
N ASP A 377 14.04 -6.45 22.42
CA ASP A 377 14.71 -5.76 21.32
C ASP A 377 15.88 -4.88 21.79
N VAL A 378 16.85 -4.68 20.90
CA VAL A 378 18.04 -3.88 21.19
C VAL A 378 17.78 -2.43 20.81
N PRO A 379 17.70 -1.49 21.78
CA PRO A 379 17.45 -0.10 21.48
C PRO A 379 18.66 0.53 20.80
N LEU A 380 18.45 1.12 19.62
CA LEU A 380 19.51 1.85 18.92
C LEU A 380 19.77 3.24 19.52
N ASP A 381 18.72 3.90 20.00
CA ASP A 381 18.76 5.13 20.77
C ASP A 381 17.91 4.95 22.03
N ALA A 382 18.56 4.95 23.20
CA ALA A 382 17.86 4.80 24.49
C ALA A 382 16.87 5.95 24.78
N GLY A 383 16.95 7.07 24.05
CA GLY A 383 15.99 8.17 24.12
C GLY A 383 14.79 8.02 23.17
N PHE A 384 14.86 7.12 22.19
CA PHE A 384 13.74 6.84 21.30
C PHE A 384 12.82 5.80 21.95
N GLY A 385 11.55 6.16 22.08
CA GLY A 385 10.53 5.28 22.66
C GLY A 385 9.85 4.43 21.60
N ILE A 386 8.81 4.99 21.00
CA ILE A 386 8.14 4.46 19.83
C ILE A 386 7.51 5.63 19.06
N GLY A 387 7.37 5.49 17.76
CA GLY A 387 6.55 6.36 16.94
C GLY A 387 5.14 5.81 16.79
N LEU A 388 4.13 6.68 16.69
CA LEU A 388 2.78 6.31 16.28
C LEU A 388 2.37 7.12 15.05
N GLU A 389 1.78 6.45 14.07
CA GLU A 389 1.18 7.10 12.91
C GLU A 389 -0.14 6.42 12.51
N GLY A 390 -1.09 7.22 12.03
CA GLY A 390 -2.42 6.71 11.74
C GLY A 390 -3.10 7.43 10.59
N PHE A 391 -4.13 6.79 10.05
CA PHE A 391 -4.96 7.34 9.00
C PHE A 391 -6.41 6.93 9.19
N VAL A 392 -7.30 7.67 8.54
CA VAL A 392 -8.74 7.44 8.59
C VAL A 392 -9.24 7.13 7.18
N ALA A 393 -9.96 6.02 7.05
CA ALA A 393 -10.72 5.69 5.86
C ALA A 393 -12.21 5.85 6.15
N GLY A 394 -12.96 6.36 5.18
CA GLY A 394 -14.40 6.51 5.27
C GLY A 394 -15.08 5.94 4.05
N ARG A 395 -16.14 5.14 4.25
CA ARG A 395 -17.00 4.64 3.18
C ARG A 395 -18.44 5.06 3.41
N ARG A 396 -18.97 5.83 2.48
CA ARG A 396 -20.36 6.29 2.44
C ARG A 396 -21.13 5.55 1.37
N SER A 397 -22.31 5.05 1.72
CA SER A 397 -23.28 4.52 0.76
C SER A 397 -24.31 5.61 0.46
N HIS A 398 -24.48 5.97 -0.80
CA HIS A 398 -25.51 6.90 -1.23
C HIS A 398 -26.85 6.19 -1.38
N VAL A 399 -27.94 6.91 -1.14
CA VAL A 399 -29.31 6.35 -1.26
C VAL A 399 -29.64 6.02 -2.73
N ASP A 400 -29.11 6.79 -3.67
CA ASP A 400 -29.34 6.63 -5.13
C ASP A 400 -28.49 5.53 -5.77
N GLY A 401 -27.83 4.68 -4.99
CA GLY A 401 -26.77 3.83 -5.51
C GLY A 401 -25.43 4.56 -5.57
N GLY A 402 -24.35 3.79 -5.57
CA GLY A 402 -22.99 4.30 -5.51
C GLY A 402 -22.38 4.27 -4.11
N ARG A 403 -21.07 4.06 -4.08
CA ARG A 403 -20.25 4.01 -2.87
C ARG A 403 -19.15 5.05 -3.02
N PHE A 404 -19.08 5.99 -2.09
CA PHE A 404 -17.97 6.93 -1.99
C PHE A 404 -17.01 6.43 -0.93
N GLY A 405 -15.74 6.30 -1.30
CA GLY A 405 -14.65 5.94 -0.39
C GLY A 405 -13.61 7.04 -0.37
N PHE A 406 -13.10 7.37 0.80
CA PHE A 406 -11.94 8.24 0.96
C PHE A 406 -10.96 7.66 1.97
N GLU A 407 -9.70 8.04 1.81
CA GLU A 407 -8.63 7.75 2.74
C GLU A 407 -7.80 9.02 2.96
N THR A 408 -7.50 9.33 4.22
CA THR A 408 -6.55 10.41 4.54
C THR A 408 -5.13 9.94 4.28
N ALA A 409 -4.20 10.86 4.05
CA ALA A 409 -2.79 10.52 4.21
C ALA A 409 -2.52 10.08 5.66
N THR A 410 -1.52 9.23 5.84
CA THR A 410 -0.97 8.90 7.15
C THR A 410 -0.49 10.18 7.85
N SER A 411 -0.79 10.31 9.13
CA SER A 411 -0.25 11.38 9.95
C SER A 411 1.28 11.32 9.93
N PRO A 412 1.98 12.45 10.12
CA PRO A 412 3.41 12.38 10.41
C PRO A 412 3.66 11.46 11.61
N LEU A 413 4.73 10.67 11.54
CA LEU A 413 5.15 9.82 12.66
C LEU A 413 5.41 10.68 13.90
N ASN A 414 4.65 10.43 14.96
CA ASN A 414 4.78 11.13 16.22
C ASN A 414 5.66 10.32 17.17
N THR A 415 6.89 10.78 17.39
CA THR A 415 7.87 10.15 18.29
C THR A 415 7.95 10.84 19.67
N ASP A 416 7.28 11.99 19.83
CA ASP A 416 7.27 12.78 21.07
C ASP A 416 6.12 12.34 22.00
N LEU A 417 5.99 11.03 22.24
CA LEU A 417 4.86 10.43 22.99
C LEU A 417 5.00 10.52 24.52
N GLY A 418 6.06 11.14 25.02
CA GLY A 418 6.38 11.18 26.44
C GLY A 418 6.99 9.87 26.94
N LEU A 419 6.92 9.65 28.27
CA LEU A 419 7.44 8.43 28.89
C LEU A 419 6.43 7.29 28.76
N PRO A 420 6.90 6.04 28.57
CA PRO A 420 6.00 4.90 28.56
C PRO A 420 5.38 4.68 29.93
N ASP A 421 4.27 3.96 29.96
CA ASP A 421 3.68 3.47 31.21
C ASP A 421 4.59 2.40 31.89
N ALA A 422 4.16 1.90 33.05
CA ALA A 422 4.93 0.89 33.79
C ALA A 422 5.13 -0.44 33.03
N ASN A 423 4.39 -0.67 31.94
CA ASN A 423 4.46 -1.88 31.12
C ASN A 423 5.12 -1.61 29.75
N GLY A 424 5.69 -0.42 29.53
CA GLY A 424 6.38 -0.07 28.27
C GLY A 424 5.46 0.51 27.18
N TRP A 425 4.20 0.83 27.49
CA TRP A 425 3.26 1.37 26.50
C TRP A 425 3.37 2.89 26.36
N TYR A 426 3.57 3.33 25.12
CA TYR A 426 3.35 4.71 24.70
C TYR A 426 1.94 4.86 24.17
N ALA A 427 1.39 6.07 24.27
CA ALA A 427 0.04 6.34 23.83
C ALA A 427 -0.04 7.63 23.03
N ASP A 428 -0.84 7.62 21.98
CA ASP A 428 -1.21 8.81 21.23
C ASP A 428 -2.73 8.84 21.04
N THR A 429 -3.25 10.04 20.82
CA THR A 429 -4.66 10.25 20.49
C THR A 429 -4.77 10.97 19.17
N LEU A 430 -5.56 10.41 18.26
CA LEU A 430 -5.98 11.12 17.06
C LEU A 430 -7.45 11.51 17.20
N GLY A 431 -7.73 12.78 16.95
CA GLY A 431 -9.09 13.29 16.92
C GLY A 431 -9.48 13.81 15.53
N PHE A 432 -10.73 13.58 15.14
CA PHE A 432 -11.24 14.02 13.85
C PHE A 432 -12.76 14.20 13.84
N ILE A 433 -13.24 15.07 12.94
CA ILE A 433 -14.68 15.29 12.74
C ILE A 433 -15.21 14.24 11.79
N VAL A 434 -16.36 13.68 12.13
CA VAL A 434 -17.04 12.70 11.29
C VAL A 434 -18.21 13.30 10.52
N GLY A 435 -18.49 12.72 9.36
CA GLY A 435 -19.60 13.08 8.50
C GLY A 435 -20.69 12.00 8.49
N PRO A 436 -21.90 12.37 8.02
CA PRO A 436 -23.10 11.54 8.09
C PRO A 436 -22.97 10.24 7.30
N ARG A 437 -23.75 9.23 7.69
CA ARG A 437 -23.95 7.96 6.94
C ARG A 437 -22.65 7.33 6.42
N THR A 438 -21.55 7.58 7.12
CA THR A 438 -20.23 7.11 6.73
C THR A 438 -19.83 6.03 7.71
N THR A 439 -19.33 4.93 7.16
CA THR A 439 -18.65 3.91 7.93
C THR A 439 -17.18 4.28 7.96
N TYR A 440 -16.69 4.66 9.13
CA TYR A 440 -15.30 5.01 9.33
C TYR A 440 -14.52 3.77 9.75
N THR A 441 -13.31 3.64 9.22
CA THR A 441 -12.27 2.75 9.72
C THR A 441 -11.09 3.63 10.08
N PHE A 442 -10.76 3.66 11.37
CA PHE A 442 -9.56 4.27 11.90
C PHE A 442 -8.46 3.22 11.95
N ASN A 443 -7.26 3.57 11.50
CA ASN A 443 -6.09 2.72 11.52
C ASN A 443 -4.95 3.45 12.22
N MET A 444 -4.21 2.74 13.07
CA MET A 444 -2.97 3.22 13.68
C MET A 444 -1.92 2.13 13.62
N THR A 445 -0.68 2.54 13.44
CA THR A 445 0.50 1.69 13.36
C THR A 445 1.61 2.31 14.19
N ALA A 446 2.25 1.49 15.01
CA ALA A 446 3.46 1.85 15.73
C ALA A 446 4.69 1.66 14.85
N ALA A 447 5.70 2.50 15.05
CA ALA A 447 7.01 2.38 14.42
C ALA A 447 8.09 2.36 15.50
N ASP A 448 9.03 1.44 15.43
CA ASP A 448 10.19 1.42 16.33
C ASP A 448 11.25 2.48 15.92
N GLU A 449 12.37 2.54 16.63
CA GLU A 449 13.49 3.46 16.33
C GLU A 449 14.18 3.17 14.98
N HIS A 450 13.96 1.99 14.42
CA HIS A 450 14.45 1.61 13.10
C HIS A 450 13.47 1.98 11.99
N GLY A 451 12.33 2.60 12.32
CA GLY A 451 11.27 2.96 11.38
C GLY A 451 10.48 1.76 10.86
N ARG A 452 10.57 0.61 11.53
CA ARG A 452 9.83 -0.61 11.19
C ARG A 452 8.43 -0.49 11.75
N LEU A 453 7.46 -0.68 10.87
CA LEU A 453 6.05 -0.55 11.18
C LEU A 453 5.48 -1.86 11.71
N ASP A 454 4.52 -1.78 12.62
CA ASP A 454 3.69 -2.92 12.98
C ASP A 454 2.99 -3.47 11.74
N GLY A 455 3.29 -4.73 11.40
CA GLY A 455 2.70 -5.42 10.25
C GLY A 455 1.19 -5.67 10.36
N THR A 456 0.61 -5.45 11.54
CA THR A 456 -0.82 -5.60 11.85
C THR A 456 -1.43 -4.32 12.41
N PRO A 457 -1.73 -3.32 11.54
CA PRO A 457 -2.32 -2.06 11.98
C PRO A 457 -3.54 -2.30 12.87
N ALA A 458 -3.59 -1.64 14.01
CA ALA A 458 -4.73 -1.73 14.90
C ALA A 458 -5.89 -0.90 14.33
N GLN A 459 -7.08 -1.50 14.25
CA GLN A 459 -8.24 -0.90 13.59
C GLN A 459 -9.45 -0.81 14.50
N ILE A 460 -10.18 0.30 14.39
CA ILE A 460 -11.54 0.42 14.91
C ILE A 460 -12.47 0.91 13.81
N LYS A 461 -13.66 0.31 13.73
CA LYS A 461 -14.66 0.60 12.71
C LYS A 461 -15.94 1.05 13.36
N PHE A 462 -16.56 2.12 12.89
CA PHE A 462 -17.83 2.59 13.44
C PHE A 462 -18.67 3.28 12.37
N HIS A 463 -19.95 3.49 12.67
CA HIS A 463 -20.91 4.12 11.78
C HIS A 463 -21.31 5.49 12.31
N VAL A 464 -21.59 6.41 11.40
CA VAL A 464 -21.96 7.79 11.76
C VAL A 464 -23.33 8.12 11.16
N GLY A 465 -24.13 8.89 11.89
CA GLY A 465 -25.46 9.31 11.47
C GLY A 465 -26.52 8.29 11.83
N TYR A 466 -27.44 8.60 12.73
CA TYR A 466 -28.68 7.87 12.92
C TYR A 466 -29.70 8.34 11.89
N PRO A 467 -30.39 7.40 11.20
CA PRO A 467 -31.38 7.79 10.21
C PRO A 467 -32.55 8.52 10.88
N PRO A 468 -33.05 9.61 10.27
CA PRO A 468 -34.32 10.19 10.70
C PRO A 468 -35.46 9.21 10.45
N CYS A 469 -36.57 9.39 11.17
CA CYS A 469 -37.79 8.61 10.95
C CYS A 469 -38.91 9.48 10.35
N VAL A 470 -39.80 8.84 9.60
CA VAL A 470 -41.07 9.45 9.16
C VAL A 470 -42.07 9.26 10.29
N GLN A 471 -42.68 10.34 10.77
CA GLN A 471 -43.78 10.26 11.73
C GLN A 471 -45.12 10.23 10.97
N CYS A 472 -45.33 11.14 10.02
CA CYS A 472 -46.61 11.29 9.34
C CYS A 472 -46.46 12.01 7.98
N LEU A 473 -47.36 11.69 7.06
CA LEU A 473 -47.62 12.49 5.86
C LEU A 473 -49.05 12.99 5.98
N GLU A 474 -49.25 14.28 5.79
CA GLU A 474 -50.56 14.89 5.95
C GLU A 474 -50.87 15.78 4.76
N VAL A 475 -51.99 15.50 4.09
CA VAL A 475 -52.48 16.34 2.99
C VAL A 475 -53.50 17.35 3.53
N MET A 476 -53.18 18.63 3.36
CA MET A 476 -54.00 19.77 3.75
C MET A 476 -54.67 20.39 2.52
N PRO A 477 -56.00 20.57 2.51
CA PRO A 477 -56.72 21.20 1.40
C PRO A 477 -56.28 22.64 1.13
N ARG A 478 -55.86 23.41 2.16
CA ARG A 478 -55.47 24.82 2.01
C ARG A 478 -54.15 25.13 2.69
N ASP A 479 -53.43 26.13 2.18
CA ASP A 479 -52.17 26.56 2.78
C ASP A 479 -52.37 27.19 4.17
N SER A 480 -53.56 27.69 4.49
CA SER A 480 -53.88 28.28 5.80
C SER A 480 -54.23 27.27 6.88
N ASP A 481 -54.47 26.01 6.50
CA ASP A 481 -54.88 24.99 7.45
C ASP A 481 -53.74 24.66 8.41
N VAL A 482 -54.11 24.31 9.64
CA VAL A 482 -53.16 23.90 10.68
C VAL A 482 -53.11 22.39 10.67
N SER A 483 -51.91 21.84 10.88
CA SER A 483 -51.75 20.39 11.01
C SER A 483 -52.68 19.81 12.08
N ASP A 484 -53.36 18.72 11.73
CA ASP A 484 -54.11 17.87 12.66
C ASP A 484 -53.18 17.07 13.60
N PHE A 485 -51.89 16.99 13.25
CA PHE A 485 -50.83 16.32 14.01
C PHE A 485 -49.72 17.30 14.44
N PRO A 486 -50.02 18.36 15.20
CA PRO A 486 -49.02 19.37 15.57
C PRO A 486 -48.04 18.86 16.64
N ASP A 487 -48.23 17.65 17.17
CA ASP A 487 -47.42 17.09 18.24
C ASP A 487 -46.06 16.60 17.70
N PRO A 488 -44.93 17.23 18.08
CA PRO A 488 -43.61 16.77 17.68
C PRO A 488 -43.22 15.43 18.30
N GLU A 489 -43.97 14.93 19.29
CA GLU A 489 -43.78 13.63 19.94
C GLU A 489 -44.57 12.49 19.26
N LEU A 490 -45.18 12.75 18.10
CA LEU A 490 -45.80 11.69 17.29
C LEU A 490 -44.82 10.53 17.10
N VAL A 491 -45.26 9.30 17.35
CA VAL A 491 -44.34 8.15 17.27
C VAL A 491 -43.86 7.98 15.83
N CYS A 492 -42.60 7.60 15.64
CA CYS A 492 -42.12 7.21 14.32
C CYS A 492 -43.01 6.11 13.73
N TYR A 493 -43.32 6.21 12.44
CA TYR A 493 -43.93 5.11 11.72
C TYR A 493 -42.97 3.92 11.72
N GLU A 494 -43.43 2.81 12.27
CA GLU A 494 -42.75 1.52 12.19
C GLU A 494 -43.59 0.54 11.37
N GLU A 495 -42.95 -0.04 10.38
CA GLU A 495 -43.52 -1.04 9.52
C GLU A 495 -43.99 -2.27 10.31
N GLY A 496 -45.29 -2.60 10.21
CA GLY A 496 -45.89 -3.68 11.01
C GLY A 496 -46.17 -3.33 12.48
N GLY A 497 -45.98 -2.07 12.86
CA GLY A 497 -46.38 -1.53 14.15
C GLY A 497 -47.91 -1.40 14.30
N PRO A 498 -48.39 -0.94 15.47
CA PRO A 498 -49.80 -0.58 15.65
C PRO A 498 -50.23 0.48 14.63
N ALA A 499 -51.54 0.54 14.34
CA ALA A 499 -52.10 1.52 13.43
C ALA A 499 -51.64 2.93 13.84
N HIS A 500 -50.99 3.61 12.90
CA HIS A 500 -50.41 4.91 13.15
C HIS A 500 -51.52 5.97 13.02
N PRO A 501 -51.72 6.89 13.98
CA PRO A 501 -52.86 7.82 13.98
C PRO A 501 -53.04 8.63 12.69
N CYS A 502 -51.93 8.92 12.02
CA CYS A 502 -51.91 9.63 10.74
C CYS A 502 -52.28 8.77 9.51
N LEU A 503 -52.20 7.45 9.64
CA LEU A 503 -52.48 6.49 8.56
C LEU A 503 -53.73 5.64 8.81
N ASP A 504 -54.33 5.75 9.99
CA ASP A 504 -55.54 5.02 10.40
C ASP A 504 -56.83 5.69 9.89
N GLY A 505 -56.70 6.69 9.00
CA GLY A 505 -57.78 7.47 8.42
C GLY A 505 -58.29 6.93 7.08
N SER A 506 -59.57 7.18 6.79
CA SER A 506 -60.13 7.06 5.45
C SER A 506 -59.39 7.97 4.47
N VAL A 507 -59.26 7.53 3.20
CA VAL A 507 -58.80 8.36 2.06
C VAL A 507 -59.29 9.79 2.22
N THR A 508 -58.37 10.77 2.23
CA THR A 508 -58.76 12.17 2.33
C THR A 508 -59.44 12.56 1.02
N GLY A 509 -60.76 12.70 1.05
CA GLY A 509 -61.55 13.23 -0.05
C GLY A 509 -61.29 14.73 -0.15
N LEU A 510 -60.55 15.14 -1.17
CA LEU A 510 -60.32 16.52 -1.54
C LEU A 510 -61.30 16.90 -2.62
N SER A 511 -61.87 18.10 -2.56
CA SER A 511 -62.83 18.56 -3.55
C SER A 511 -62.34 19.81 -4.27
N VAL A 512 -62.65 19.89 -5.56
CA VAL A 512 -62.48 21.11 -6.33
C VAL A 512 -63.85 21.66 -6.68
N ARG A 513 -64.09 22.91 -6.27
CA ARG A 513 -65.33 23.64 -6.52
C ARG A 513 -65.03 24.99 -7.15
N GLU A 514 -65.99 25.49 -7.92
CA GLU A 514 -65.91 26.83 -8.49
C GLU A 514 -65.78 27.91 -7.39
N ASN A 515 -66.51 27.71 -6.29
CA ASN A 515 -66.49 28.55 -5.11
C ASN A 515 -66.15 27.67 -3.89
N PRO A 516 -64.87 27.56 -3.48
CA PRO A 516 -64.45 26.70 -2.38
C PRO A 516 -64.99 27.25 -1.04
N THR A 517 -65.83 26.48 -0.36
CA THR A 517 -66.43 26.84 0.94
C THR A 517 -66.22 25.78 2.00
N GLU A 518 -66.12 24.50 1.62
CA GLU A 518 -65.96 23.38 2.53
C GLU A 518 -64.50 23.21 2.96
N PRO A 519 -64.23 22.62 4.15
CA PRO A 519 -62.88 22.35 4.62
C PRO A 519 -62.05 21.49 3.65
N THR A 520 -62.70 20.57 2.92
CA THR A 520 -62.06 19.69 1.93
C THR A 520 -61.79 20.37 0.59
N ASP A 521 -62.32 21.59 0.39
CA ASP A 521 -62.15 22.29 -0.88
C ASP A 521 -60.73 22.85 -1.01
N LEU A 522 -60.07 22.51 -2.12
CA LEU A 522 -58.76 23.01 -2.46
C LEU A 522 -58.75 24.53 -2.58
N GLN A 523 -57.62 25.15 -2.24
CA GLN A 523 -57.46 26.61 -2.32
C GLN A 523 -57.34 27.05 -3.79
N PHE A 524 -58.31 27.81 -4.29
CA PHE A 524 -58.16 28.47 -5.59
C PHE A 524 -57.00 29.47 -5.54
N LEU A 525 -56.11 29.36 -6.52
CA LEU A 525 -54.89 30.16 -6.58
C LEU A 525 -54.95 31.18 -7.71
N ARG A 526 -55.13 30.73 -8.95
CA ARG A 526 -55.13 31.59 -10.14
C ARG A 526 -55.85 30.96 -11.34
N PRO A 527 -56.38 31.76 -12.27
CA PRO A 527 -56.76 31.26 -13.60
C PRO A 527 -55.51 30.87 -14.40
N ALA A 528 -55.66 29.91 -15.30
CA ALA A 528 -54.63 29.43 -16.21
C ALA A 528 -55.26 28.90 -17.50
N PHE A 529 -54.45 28.30 -18.36
CA PHE A 529 -54.87 27.67 -19.60
C PHE A 529 -54.20 26.31 -19.73
N PHE A 530 -54.97 25.27 -20.05
CA PHE A 530 -54.37 24.09 -20.65
C PHE A 530 -54.17 24.35 -22.13
N ALA A 531 -52.95 24.17 -22.63
CA ALA A 531 -52.60 24.30 -24.03
C ALA A 531 -52.02 22.99 -24.56
N ILE A 532 -52.56 22.48 -25.66
CA ILE A 532 -52.05 21.31 -26.38
C ILE A 532 -51.34 21.77 -27.64
N GLU A 533 -50.07 21.39 -27.77
CA GLU A 533 -49.28 21.68 -28.97
C GLU A 533 -49.78 20.85 -30.15
N ARG A 534 -50.08 21.49 -31.28
CA ARG A 534 -50.72 20.82 -32.44
C ARG A 534 -49.85 19.74 -33.06
N SER A 535 -48.52 19.90 -33.03
CA SER A 535 -47.57 18.97 -33.63
C SER A 535 -47.24 17.78 -32.75
N THR A 536 -47.06 18.01 -31.44
CA THR A 536 -46.58 16.98 -30.51
C THR A 536 -47.69 16.37 -29.68
N ARG A 537 -48.87 17.01 -29.64
CA ARG A 537 -49.99 16.68 -28.76
C ARG A 537 -49.65 16.77 -27.27
N LEU A 538 -48.55 17.43 -26.90
CA LEU A 538 -48.17 17.64 -25.51
C LEU A 538 -49.10 18.66 -24.86
N VAL A 539 -49.72 18.29 -23.74
CA VAL A 539 -50.52 19.20 -22.91
C VAL A 539 -49.59 19.93 -21.93
N THR A 540 -49.73 21.24 -21.87
CA THR A 540 -48.96 22.13 -21.00
C THR A 540 -49.91 23.06 -20.26
N LEU A 541 -49.57 23.40 -19.02
CA LEU A 541 -50.28 24.41 -18.24
C LEU A 541 -49.58 25.76 -18.41
N LEU A 542 -50.31 26.78 -18.83
CA LEU A 542 -49.79 28.11 -19.14
C LEU A 542 -50.58 29.20 -18.41
N GLU A 543 -49.89 30.26 -17.98
CA GLU A 543 -50.54 31.43 -17.38
C GLU A 543 -50.98 32.45 -18.44
N ASP A 544 -50.31 32.45 -19.60
CA ASP A 544 -50.59 33.32 -20.74
C ASP A 544 -50.46 32.52 -22.04
N VAL A 545 -51.40 32.73 -22.96
CA VAL A 545 -51.48 32.08 -24.27
C VAL A 545 -51.16 33.03 -25.43
N SER A 546 -50.75 34.26 -25.12
CA SER A 546 -50.38 35.28 -26.11
C SER A 546 -49.30 34.77 -27.07
N GLY A 547 -49.58 34.80 -28.38
CA GLY A 547 -48.64 34.36 -29.42
C GLY A 547 -48.63 32.86 -29.70
N LEU A 548 -49.50 32.07 -29.07
CA LEU A 548 -49.68 30.64 -29.38
C LEU A 548 -50.74 30.38 -30.46
N GLU A 549 -51.25 31.45 -31.07
CA GLU A 549 -52.26 31.36 -32.13
C GLU A 549 -51.69 30.60 -33.34
N GLY A 550 -52.27 29.44 -33.63
CA GLY A 550 -51.89 28.61 -34.76
C GLY A 550 -50.92 27.47 -34.45
N THR A 551 -50.24 27.48 -33.29
CA THR A 551 -49.37 26.37 -32.84
C THR A 551 -50.02 25.51 -31.78
N HIS A 552 -50.98 26.05 -31.02
CA HIS A 552 -51.66 25.33 -29.95
C HIS A 552 -53.19 25.35 -30.11
N TYR A 553 -53.86 24.42 -29.43
CA TYR A 553 -55.24 24.62 -28.96
C TYR A 553 -55.19 24.86 -27.46
N TRP A 554 -56.12 25.64 -26.91
CA TRP A 554 -56.15 25.88 -25.47
C TRP A 554 -57.56 26.06 -24.94
N ILE A 555 -57.72 25.84 -23.64
CA ILE A 555 -58.96 26.01 -22.87
C ILE A 555 -58.65 26.71 -21.55
N ASN A 556 -59.62 27.42 -21.00
CA ASN A 556 -59.49 27.99 -19.66
C ASN A 556 -59.36 26.88 -18.61
N ALA A 557 -58.48 27.11 -17.65
CA ALA A 557 -58.29 26.26 -16.49
C ALA A 557 -58.25 27.12 -15.23
N ARG A 558 -58.47 26.49 -14.08
CA ARG A 558 -58.30 27.08 -12.75
C ARG A 558 -57.27 26.26 -12.00
N VAL A 559 -56.27 26.93 -11.45
CA VAL A 559 -55.23 26.30 -10.63
C VAL A 559 -55.66 26.39 -9.18
N TYR A 560 -55.69 25.25 -8.55
CA TYR A 560 -55.92 25.05 -7.13
C TYR A 560 -54.63 24.59 -6.47
N ARG A 561 -54.57 24.71 -5.16
CA ARG A 561 -53.43 24.29 -4.37
C ARG A 561 -53.88 23.46 -3.19
N MET A 562 -53.14 22.38 -2.94
CA MET A 562 -53.11 21.67 -1.67
C MET A 562 -51.70 21.73 -1.10
N SER A 563 -51.59 21.46 0.20
CA SER A 563 -50.32 21.36 0.89
C SER A 563 -50.10 19.94 1.40
N ILE A 564 -48.85 19.49 1.41
CA ILE A 564 -48.43 18.23 2.02
C ILE A 564 -47.46 18.60 3.15
N LEU A 565 -47.79 18.20 4.38
CA LEU A 565 -46.90 18.29 5.52
C LEU A 565 -46.14 16.97 5.69
N PHE A 566 -44.83 17.06 5.74
CA PHE A 566 -43.96 15.95 6.12
C PHE A 566 -43.56 16.10 7.58
N HIS A 567 -44.09 15.21 8.39
CA HIS A 567 -43.75 15.09 9.80
C HIS A 567 -42.67 14.04 9.94
N GLY A 568 -41.55 14.44 10.54
CA GLY A 568 -40.52 13.49 10.88
C GLY A 568 -39.71 13.96 12.06
N GLN A 569 -39.10 12.99 12.72
CA GLN A 569 -38.30 13.16 13.91
C GLN A 569 -36.89 12.64 13.68
N ASP A 570 -35.91 13.47 14.03
CA ASP A 570 -34.53 13.02 14.14
C ASP A 570 -34.43 11.99 15.27
N ASP A 571 -33.51 11.04 15.15
CA ASP A 571 -33.17 10.18 16.28
C ASP A 571 -32.85 11.05 17.50
N PRO A 572 -33.31 10.71 18.72
CA PRO A 572 -33.03 11.50 19.91
C PRO A 572 -31.54 11.79 20.14
N ARG A 573 -30.64 10.96 19.60
CA ARG A 573 -29.18 11.11 19.65
C ARG A 573 -28.63 12.10 18.60
N GLU A 574 -29.41 12.44 17.59
CA GLU A 574 -29.09 13.45 16.55
C GLU A 574 -29.88 14.74 16.73
N ARG A 575 -30.74 14.82 17.75
CA ARG A 575 -31.74 15.87 17.90
C ARG A 575 -31.07 17.21 18.22
N TRP A 576 -31.45 18.23 17.46
CA TRP A 576 -31.07 19.62 17.69
C TRP A 576 -32.09 20.32 18.57
N ASP A 577 -31.62 21.22 19.44
CA ASP A 577 -32.49 22.07 20.27
C ASP A 577 -33.42 22.94 19.41
N ASN A 578 -32.92 23.39 18.25
CA ASN A 578 -33.69 24.15 17.28
C ASN A 578 -34.26 23.22 16.18
N PRO A 579 -35.59 23.10 16.04
CA PRO A 579 -36.22 22.25 15.02
C PRO A 579 -35.86 22.60 13.57
N ARG A 580 -35.40 23.83 13.29
CA ARG A 580 -34.95 24.23 11.95
C ARG A 580 -33.56 23.71 11.60
N ASP A 581 -32.79 23.31 12.60
CA ASP A 581 -31.45 22.74 12.43
C ASP A 581 -31.47 21.21 12.30
N ARG A 582 -32.67 20.60 12.33
CA ARG A 582 -32.88 19.17 12.11
C ARG A 582 -32.15 18.70 10.87
N MET A 583 -31.56 17.52 10.96
CA MET A 583 -30.80 16.90 9.87
C MET A 583 -31.71 16.24 8.84
N MET A 584 -33.03 16.36 8.97
CA MET A 584 -33.97 15.72 8.07
C MET A 584 -34.21 16.51 6.79
N ALA A 585 -34.04 15.85 5.65
CA ALA A 585 -34.54 16.27 4.35
C ALA A 585 -35.57 15.24 3.87
N TRP A 586 -36.30 15.58 2.82
CA TRP A 586 -37.32 14.71 2.27
C TRP A 586 -37.05 14.42 0.80
N ARG A 587 -37.36 13.19 0.42
CA ARG A 587 -37.57 12.81 -0.97
C ARG A 587 -39.00 12.38 -1.08
N TYR A 588 -39.72 12.93 -2.04
CA TYR A 588 -41.13 12.63 -2.19
C TYR A 588 -41.54 12.55 -3.66
N GLN A 589 -42.66 11.87 -3.88
CA GLN A 589 -43.32 11.74 -5.16
C GLN A 589 -44.82 11.72 -4.94
N VAL A 590 -45.52 12.64 -5.60
CA VAL A 590 -46.97 12.61 -5.76
C VAL A 590 -47.26 11.84 -7.04
N ASN A 591 -48.05 10.76 -6.94
CA ASN A 591 -48.47 9.94 -8.05
C ASN A 591 -49.98 10.03 -8.19
N ASN A 592 -50.47 10.43 -9.35
CA ASN A 592 -51.88 10.36 -9.69
C ASN A 592 -52.13 9.07 -10.49
N GLU A 593 -53.23 8.37 -10.24
CA GLU A 593 -53.57 7.11 -10.93
C GLU A 593 -53.68 7.32 -12.45
N CYS A 594 -54.26 8.45 -12.85
CA CYS A 594 -54.37 8.84 -14.25
C CYS A 594 -53.03 9.30 -14.85
N ASP A 595 -52.03 9.68 -14.04
CA ASP A 595 -50.67 10.07 -14.49
C ASP A 595 -49.57 9.13 -13.96
N PRO A 596 -49.56 7.85 -14.36
CA PRO A 596 -48.62 6.87 -13.83
C PRO A 596 -47.16 7.18 -14.18
N ASN A 597 -46.94 8.05 -15.18
CA ASN A 597 -45.62 8.46 -15.65
C ASN A 597 -45.21 9.86 -15.14
N ASN A 598 -46.06 10.52 -14.34
CA ASN A 598 -45.84 11.87 -13.82
C ASN A 598 -45.47 12.86 -14.95
N GLN A 599 -46.20 12.77 -16.07
CA GLN A 599 -46.02 13.61 -17.26
C GLN A 599 -46.34 15.06 -16.98
N ILE A 600 -47.30 15.32 -16.09
CA ILE A 600 -47.51 16.64 -15.52
C ILE A 600 -46.72 16.69 -14.23
N LYS A 601 -45.90 17.74 -14.08
CA LYS A 601 -45.07 17.92 -12.88
C LYS A 601 -45.94 18.36 -11.71
N ASP A 602 -46.68 17.42 -11.16
CA ASP A 602 -47.68 17.64 -10.11
C ASP A 602 -47.02 17.69 -8.73
N GLY A 603 -45.75 17.32 -8.64
CA GLY A 603 -45.00 17.32 -7.40
C GLY A 603 -44.14 16.07 -7.26
N GLY A 604 -43.01 16.05 -7.95
CA GLY A 604 -41.95 15.08 -7.71
C GLY A 604 -40.63 15.81 -7.59
N GLY A 605 -39.96 15.66 -6.44
CA GLY A 605 -38.73 16.37 -6.15
C GLY A 605 -37.84 15.58 -5.19
N SER A 606 -36.53 15.58 -5.45
CA SER A 606 -35.55 15.38 -4.40
C SER A 606 -35.18 16.76 -3.90
N ASP A 607 -35.39 17.04 -2.62
CA ASP A 607 -34.82 18.24 -2.03
C ASP A 607 -33.33 18.04 -1.85
N ASP A 608 -32.58 18.59 -2.82
CA ASP A 608 -31.20 18.99 -2.65
C ASP A 608 -31.24 20.49 -2.31
N ILE A 609 -30.71 20.88 -1.15
CA ILE A 609 -30.75 22.25 -0.62
C ILE A 609 -30.13 23.29 -1.59
N THR A 610 -29.38 22.85 -2.60
CA THR A 610 -28.75 23.71 -3.60
C THR A 610 -29.67 24.15 -4.73
N ARG A 611 -30.68 23.34 -5.06
CA ARG A 611 -31.72 23.62 -6.06
C ARG A 611 -32.94 22.76 -5.73
N ILE A 612 -33.99 23.39 -5.20
CA ILE A 612 -35.34 22.81 -5.21
C ILE A 612 -35.62 22.42 -6.67
N THR A 613 -35.71 21.12 -6.95
CA THR A 613 -35.75 20.60 -8.34
C THR A 613 -37.09 20.88 -9.05
N ALA A 614 -37.98 21.67 -8.45
CA ALA A 614 -39.20 22.15 -9.07
C ALA A 614 -39.52 23.61 -8.69
N SER A 615 -39.22 24.49 -9.65
CA SER A 615 -39.70 25.87 -9.82
C SER A 615 -39.16 26.98 -8.90
N GLU A 616 -38.96 28.17 -9.49
CA GLU A 616 -38.63 29.44 -8.83
C GLU A 616 -39.72 29.97 -7.87
N ASN A 617 -40.71 29.15 -7.53
CA ASN A 617 -41.89 29.52 -6.75
C ASN A 617 -41.82 28.82 -5.39
N ASP A 618 -42.09 29.53 -4.29
CA ASP A 618 -42.04 29.15 -2.86
C ASP A 618 -42.83 27.87 -2.44
N LEU A 619 -42.70 26.76 -3.16
CA LEU A 619 -43.51 25.55 -3.00
C LEU A 619 -43.01 24.66 -1.86
N LEU A 620 -41.84 24.95 -1.26
CA LEU A 620 -41.34 24.22 -0.11
C LEU A 620 -40.92 25.19 1.00
N SER A 621 -41.43 24.96 2.22
CA SER A 621 -41.07 25.76 3.39
C SER A 621 -40.90 24.89 4.63
N ILE A 622 -40.03 25.32 5.55
CA ILE A 622 -39.89 24.72 6.88
C ILE A 622 -40.60 25.63 7.88
N THR A 623 -41.59 25.10 8.61
CA THR A 623 -42.34 25.89 9.59
C THR A 623 -41.46 26.29 10.79
N SER A 624 -42.00 27.12 11.68
CA SER A 624 -41.38 27.40 12.99
C SER A 624 -41.20 26.13 13.83
N GLU A 625 -42.07 25.13 13.68
CA GLU A 625 -42.00 23.87 14.42
C GLU A 625 -41.02 22.85 13.78
N GLY A 626 -40.43 23.17 12.63
CA GLY A 626 -39.53 22.26 11.89
C GLY A 626 -40.25 21.26 10.99
N LEU A 627 -41.55 21.48 10.72
CA LEU A 627 -42.31 20.68 9.76
C LEU A 627 -41.99 21.13 8.34
N TRP A 628 -41.83 20.17 7.42
CA TRP A 628 -41.64 20.47 6.01
C TRP A 628 -43.00 20.55 5.35
N LYS A 629 -43.23 21.62 4.61
CA LYS A 629 -44.48 21.87 3.90
C LYS A 629 -44.21 22.03 2.43
N MET A 630 -44.86 21.20 1.62
CA MET A 630 -44.84 21.30 0.17
C MET A 630 -46.21 21.74 -0.34
N ALA A 631 -46.26 22.64 -1.32
CA ALA A 631 -47.46 22.97 -2.05
C ALA A 631 -47.53 22.16 -3.37
N VAL A 632 -48.69 21.58 -3.65
CA VAL A 632 -49.02 20.88 -4.89
C VAL A 632 -50.10 21.68 -5.60
N GLU A 633 -49.85 22.04 -6.86
CA GLU A 633 -50.80 22.77 -7.70
C GLU A 633 -51.56 21.79 -8.60
N VAL A 634 -52.90 21.87 -8.58
CA VAL A 634 -53.82 21.04 -9.37
C VAL A 634 -54.59 21.95 -10.31
N ALA A 635 -54.48 21.75 -11.61
CA ALA A 635 -55.18 22.50 -12.63
C ALA A 635 -56.44 21.75 -13.09
N VAL A 636 -57.56 22.47 -13.17
CA VAL A 636 -58.85 21.92 -13.56
C VAL A 636 -59.46 22.73 -14.69
N PRO A 637 -59.90 22.10 -15.80
CA PRO A 637 -60.57 22.81 -16.89
C PRO A 637 -61.84 23.51 -16.41
N GLU A 638 -62.02 24.78 -16.78
CA GLU A 638 -63.17 25.58 -16.30
C GLU A 638 -64.51 25.02 -16.80
N GLU A 639 -64.51 24.48 -18.02
CA GLU A 639 -65.69 23.86 -18.64
C GLU A 639 -66.16 22.59 -17.90
N LEU A 640 -65.25 21.91 -17.19
CA LEU A 640 -65.56 20.68 -16.45
C LEU A 640 -66.39 20.97 -15.18
N PHE A 641 -66.38 22.20 -14.65
CA PHE A 641 -67.29 22.60 -13.56
C PHE A 641 -68.74 22.78 -14.05
N ASN A 642 -68.90 23.17 -15.31
CA ASN A 642 -70.19 23.55 -15.90
C ASN A 642 -70.84 22.43 -16.71
N SER A 643 -70.10 21.36 -17.00
CA SER A 643 -70.52 20.30 -17.92
C SER A 643 -70.14 18.91 -17.42
N SER A 644 -70.90 17.89 -17.83
CA SER A 644 -70.53 16.50 -17.54
C SER A 644 -69.28 16.10 -18.35
N PRO A 645 -68.53 15.06 -17.94
CA PRO A 645 -67.36 14.58 -18.67
C PRO A 645 -67.60 14.38 -20.18
N LEU A 646 -68.75 13.81 -20.55
CA LEU A 646 -69.14 13.62 -21.96
C LEU A 646 -69.35 14.94 -22.70
N ARG A 647 -69.94 15.95 -22.04
CA ARG A 647 -70.12 17.29 -22.64
C ARG A 647 -68.80 18.04 -22.74
N PHE A 648 -67.90 17.87 -21.78
CA PHE A 648 -66.56 18.42 -21.87
C PHE A 648 -65.79 17.82 -23.05
N LEU A 649 -65.85 16.50 -23.26
CA LEU A 649 -65.27 15.87 -24.45
C LEU A 649 -65.89 16.39 -25.77
N GLN A 650 -67.22 16.60 -25.80
CA GLN A 650 -67.88 17.22 -26.96
C GLN A 650 -67.42 18.66 -27.20
N PHE A 651 -67.22 19.44 -26.14
CA PHE A 651 -66.65 20.77 -26.20
C PHE A 651 -65.22 20.73 -26.75
N LEU A 652 -64.39 19.80 -26.28
CA LEU A 652 -63.03 19.62 -26.79
C LEU A 652 -63.00 19.20 -28.25
N SER A 653 -63.94 18.37 -28.71
CA SER A 653 -64.10 18.03 -30.13
C SER A 653 -64.37 19.28 -30.97
N PHE A 654 -65.19 20.21 -30.46
CA PHE A 654 -65.38 21.51 -31.13
C PHE A 654 -64.11 22.36 -31.14
N VAL A 655 -63.40 22.46 -30.00
CA VAL A 655 -62.11 23.19 -29.90
C VAL A 655 -61.07 22.62 -30.87
N CYS A 656 -61.03 21.29 -31.02
CA CYS A 656 -60.13 20.57 -31.92
C CYS A 656 -60.68 20.45 -33.36
N GLN A 657 -61.65 21.29 -33.75
CA GLN A 657 -62.21 21.36 -35.11
C GLN A 657 -62.77 20.02 -35.65
N GLY A 658 -63.29 19.18 -34.75
CA GLY A 658 -63.85 17.86 -35.06
C GLY A 658 -62.82 16.72 -35.07
N ASP A 659 -61.54 16.98 -34.77
CA ASP A 659 -60.54 15.94 -34.56
C ASP A 659 -60.79 15.24 -33.22
N LEU A 660 -61.46 14.09 -33.28
CA LEU A 660 -61.85 13.32 -32.09
C LEU A 660 -60.63 12.74 -31.35
N GLU A 661 -59.62 12.28 -32.09
CA GLU A 661 -58.41 11.70 -31.50
C GLU A 661 -57.64 12.77 -30.70
N LEU A 662 -57.53 13.98 -31.25
CA LEU A 662 -56.91 15.09 -30.53
C LEU A 662 -57.74 15.55 -29.34
N ALA A 663 -59.08 15.58 -29.47
CA ALA A 663 -59.97 15.94 -28.37
C ALA A 663 -59.92 14.92 -27.23
N GLU A 664 -59.80 13.63 -27.52
CA GLU A 664 -59.58 12.58 -26.52
C GLU A 664 -58.20 12.71 -25.86
N ALA A 665 -57.14 12.95 -26.63
CA ALA A 665 -55.81 13.20 -26.07
C ALA A 665 -55.79 14.44 -25.15
N PHE A 666 -56.46 15.51 -25.56
CA PHE A 666 -56.58 16.72 -24.76
C PHE A 666 -57.45 16.48 -23.51
N TYR A 667 -58.57 15.76 -23.65
CA TYR A 667 -59.42 15.39 -22.54
C TYR A 667 -58.61 14.67 -21.47
N TRP A 668 -57.95 13.57 -21.84
CA TRP A 668 -57.15 12.76 -20.92
C TRP A 668 -56.00 13.56 -20.31
N GLY A 669 -55.24 14.30 -21.12
CA GLY A 669 -54.14 15.13 -20.61
C GLY A 669 -54.60 16.28 -19.70
N SER A 670 -55.84 16.76 -19.83
CA SER A 670 -56.38 17.85 -19.00
C SER A 670 -57.03 17.40 -17.68
N ILE A 671 -57.36 16.11 -17.56
CA ILE A 671 -57.95 15.53 -16.34
C ILE A 671 -57.01 14.58 -15.62
N VAL A 672 -55.78 14.43 -16.11
CA VAL A 672 -54.83 13.43 -15.64
C VAL A 672 -54.43 13.62 -14.16
N GLN A 673 -54.58 14.85 -13.63
CA GLN A 673 -54.34 15.20 -12.23
C GLN A 673 -55.55 14.93 -11.31
N LEU A 674 -56.67 14.43 -11.86
CA LEU A 674 -57.90 14.14 -11.14
C LEU A 674 -58.05 12.63 -10.92
N GLY A 675 -58.78 12.26 -9.86
CA GLY A 675 -58.96 10.86 -9.48
C GLY A 675 -58.22 10.51 -8.19
N ASP A 676 -57.89 9.23 -8.05
CA ASP A 676 -57.13 8.73 -6.90
C ASP A 676 -55.64 9.03 -7.09
N GLY A 677 -55.00 9.41 -6.00
CA GLY A 677 -53.57 9.71 -5.97
C GLY A 677 -52.94 9.23 -4.68
N SER A 678 -51.62 9.15 -4.68
CA SER A 678 -50.83 8.75 -3.52
C SER A 678 -49.61 9.64 -3.36
N VAL A 679 -49.24 9.91 -2.12
CA VAL A 679 -47.99 10.58 -1.78
C VAL A 679 -47.03 9.54 -1.21
N GLN A 680 -45.83 9.47 -1.78
CA GLN A 680 -44.73 8.66 -1.27
C GLN A 680 -43.64 9.60 -0.77
N ALA A 681 -43.09 9.34 0.41
CA ALA A 681 -41.99 10.13 0.93
C ALA A 681 -41.02 9.31 1.77
N VAL A 682 -39.75 9.74 1.79
CA VAL A 682 -38.69 9.17 2.61
C VAL A 682 -37.93 10.30 3.29
N ALA A 683 -37.83 10.21 4.62
CA ALA A 683 -36.92 11.04 5.39
C ALA A 683 -35.48 10.63 5.10
N VAL A 684 -34.68 11.57 4.61
CA VAL A 684 -33.25 11.40 4.33
C VAL A 684 -32.42 12.33 5.22
N ASP A 685 -31.17 11.97 5.44
CA ASP A 685 -30.23 12.82 6.16
C ASP A 685 -29.70 13.93 5.21
N GLN A 686 -29.89 15.19 5.61
CA GLN A 686 -29.56 16.45 4.92
C GLN A 686 -28.10 16.61 4.58
N ALA A 687 -27.20 15.91 5.26
CA ALA A 687 -25.77 16.10 5.00
C ALA A 687 -25.33 15.38 3.68
N THR A 688 -26.28 15.20 2.75
CA THR A 688 -26.16 14.57 1.43
C THR A 688 -25.79 15.52 0.30
N CYS A 689 -26.09 16.81 0.31
CA CYS A 689 -25.76 17.65 -0.85
C CYS A 689 -25.36 19.09 -0.48
N ALA A 690 -24.53 19.68 -1.34
CA ALA A 690 -23.56 20.70 -1.01
C ALA A 690 -24.10 22.13 -1.14
N ASP A 691 -24.75 22.67 -0.12
CA ASP A 691 -24.77 24.12 0.06
C ASP A 691 -24.29 24.55 1.45
N ASN A 692 -23.61 25.67 1.45
CA ASN A 692 -23.06 26.32 2.64
C ASN A 692 -24.17 27.25 3.16
N PRO A 693 -25.03 26.82 4.11
CA PRO A 693 -25.96 27.75 4.74
C PRO A 693 -25.13 28.89 5.30
N ARG A 694 -25.32 30.10 4.76
CA ARG A 694 -24.50 31.31 4.97
C ARG A 694 -24.39 31.76 6.45
N THR A 695 -24.95 30.99 7.37
CA THR A 695 -25.02 31.23 8.82
C THR A 695 -24.66 30.02 9.68
N ARG A 696 -24.23 28.87 9.12
CA ARG A 696 -23.70 27.78 9.99
C ARG A 696 -22.25 28.08 10.38
N PRO A 697 -21.84 27.95 11.66
CA PRO A 697 -20.59 28.53 12.17
C PRO A 697 -19.29 27.84 11.72
N THR A 698 -19.34 26.85 10.84
CA THR A 698 -18.22 25.91 10.70
C THR A 698 -17.82 25.72 9.24
N ALA A 699 -16.92 26.59 8.79
CA ALA A 699 -15.97 26.24 7.74
C ALA A 699 -15.03 25.15 8.32
N TYR A 700 -15.35 23.88 8.09
CA TYR A 700 -14.59 22.77 8.66
C TYR A 700 -13.19 22.69 8.04
N ASN A 701 -12.17 22.52 8.88
CA ASN A 701 -10.81 22.22 8.46
C ASN A 701 -10.80 20.85 7.77
N TYR A 702 -10.75 20.87 6.44
CA TYR A 702 -10.58 19.67 5.63
C TYR A 702 -9.26 18.98 6.01
N PHE A 703 -9.32 17.66 6.23
CA PHE A 703 -8.15 16.79 6.23
C PHE A 703 -7.25 17.17 5.06
N LYS A 704 -5.97 17.45 5.32
CA LYS A 704 -5.01 17.70 4.23
C LYS A 704 -4.87 16.41 3.43
N GLN A 705 -4.89 16.52 2.09
CA GLN A 705 -4.53 15.44 1.15
C GLN A 705 -5.46 14.19 1.17
N VAL A 706 -6.79 14.38 1.28
CA VAL A 706 -7.75 13.28 1.07
C VAL A 706 -7.62 12.74 -0.36
N ARG A 707 -7.33 11.45 -0.52
CA ARG A 707 -7.33 10.78 -1.81
C ARG A 707 -8.66 10.04 -1.99
N PRO A 708 -9.47 10.36 -3.01
CA PRO A 708 -10.65 9.57 -3.32
C PRO A 708 -10.21 8.17 -3.77
N VAL A 709 -10.85 7.14 -3.22
CA VAL A 709 -10.59 5.74 -3.59
C VAL A 709 -11.68 5.31 -4.56
N GLY A 710 -11.43 5.50 -5.88
CA GLY A 710 -12.32 5.08 -6.96
C GLY A 710 -12.52 6.12 -8.07
N THR A 711 -12.85 5.66 -9.29
CA THR A 711 -13.24 6.52 -10.42
C THR A 711 -14.71 6.88 -10.33
N LEU A 712 -15.03 8.18 -10.25
CA LEU A 712 -16.39 8.67 -10.45
C LEU A 712 -16.80 8.45 -11.92
N PRO A 713 -18.09 8.18 -12.22
CA PRO A 713 -18.56 8.16 -13.60
C PRO A 713 -18.30 9.50 -14.30
N PRO A 714 -18.03 9.52 -15.63
CA PRO A 714 -17.84 10.76 -16.38
C PRO A 714 -19.04 11.71 -16.22
N GLY A 715 -18.79 12.96 -15.81
CA GLY A 715 -19.83 13.97 -15.59
C GLY A 715 -20.37 14.02 -14.15
N SER A 716 -20.03 13.05 -13.30
CA SER A 716 -20.31 13.11 -11.87
C SER A 716 -19.20 13.87 -11.16
N ASN A 717 -19.54 14.97 -10.48
CA ASN A 717 -18.65 15.54 -9.47
C ASN A 717 -19.09 15.05 -8.08
N TRP A 718 -18.25 15.25 -7.07
CA TRP A 718 -18.54 14.88 -5.67
C TRP A 718 -19.77 15.60 -5.05
N ARG A 719 -20.39 16.52 -5.80
CA ARG A 719 -21.64 17.24 -5.50
C ARG A 719 -22.80 16.84 -6.41
N SER A 720 -22.61 15.93 -7.38
CA SER A 720 -23.63 15.58 -8.37
C SER A 720 -24.56 14.49 -7.81
N CYS A 721 -25.67 14.93 -7.22
CA CYS A 721 -26.77 14.10 -6.71
C CYS A 721 -27.83 13.83 -7.82
N THR A 722 -27.45 13.42 -9.04
CA THR A 722 -28.41 13.15 -10.14
C THR A 722 -28.81 11.68 -10.21
N LEU A 723 -30.12 11.43 -10.21
CA LEU A 723 -30.74 10.13 -10.49
C LEU A 723 -30.39 9.65 -11.91
N GLY A 724 -29.53 8.65 -12.00
CA GLY A 724 -29.37 7.82 -13.20
C GLY A 724 -30.08 6.48 -12.98
N ALA A 725 -30.61 5.89 -14.05
CA ALA A 725 -31.45 4.70 -14.07
C ALA A 725 -30.79 3.37 -13.60
N GLU A 726 -29.63 3.40 -12.95
CA GLU A 726 -28.87 2.20 -12.57
C GLU A 726 -28.58 2.17 -11.06
N VAL A 727 -29.62 1.91 -10.27
CA VAL A 727 -29.48 1.58 -8.84
C VAL A 727 -29.36 0.06 -8.70
N SER A 728 -28.31 -0.42 -8.03
CA SER A 728 -28.10 -1.86 -7.82
C SER A 728 -29.22 -2.48 -6.96
N PRO A 729 -29.58 -3.77 -7.16
CA PRO A 729 -30.64 -4.45 -6.39
C PRO A 729 -30.44 -4.40 -4.86
N GLU A 730 -29.19 -4.41 -4.37
CA GLU A 730 -28.86 -4.29 -2.94
C GLU A 730 -29.07 -2.87 -2.39
N THR A 731 -29.08 -1.86 -3.27
CA THR A 731 -29.38 -0.46 -2.93
C THR A 731 -30.88 -0.14 -3.11
N ARG A 732 -31.70 -1.08 -3.60
CA ARG A 732 -33.18 -1.04 -3.52
C ARG A 732 -33.70 -1.33 -2.10
N ARG A 733 -33.10 -0.68 -1.09
CA ARG A 733 -33.82 -0.24 0.12
C ARG A 733 -34.47 1.13 -0.09
N ALA A 734 -34.43 1.65 -1.32
CA ALA A 734 -35.44 2.57 -1.83
C ALA A 734 -36.70 1.75 -2.18
N LEU A 735 -37.86 2.22 -1.68
CA LEU A 735 -39.18 1.64 -1.95
C LEU A 735 -39.35 1.37 -3.45
N ALA A 736 -39.46 0.10 -3.82
CA ALA A 736 -39.92 -0.33 -5.14
C ALA A 736 -40.72 -1.61 -4.94
N LEU A 737 -42.06 -1.50 -4.91
CA LEU A 737 -42.94 -2.66 -4.87
C LEU A 737 -44.20 -2.51 -5.74
N PRO A 738 -44.72 -3.62 -6.30
CA PRO A 738 -45.74 -3.69 -7.33
C PRO A 738 -47.15 -3.95 -6.78
N LEU A 739 -48.14 -3.75 -7.66
CA LEU A 739 -49.58 -3.88 -7.43
C LEU A 739 -50.08 -5.33 -7.50
N SER A 740 -51.03 -5.70 -6.62
CA SER A 740 -52.25 -6.39 -7.09
C SER A 740 -53.46 -6.22 -6.16
N LEU A 741 -54.51 -5.63 -6.74
CA LEU A 741 -55.95 -5.97 -6.73
C LEU A 741 -56.64 -6.44 -5.44
N GLY A 742 -57.59 -5.62 -4.99
CA GLY A 742 -58.79 -6.03 -4.28
C GLY A 742 -59.93 -5.02 -4.55
N PRO A 743 -61.10 -5.44 -5.07
CA PRO A 743 -62.16 -4.55 -5.51
C PRO A 743 -62.92 -3.99 -4.30
N VAL A 744 -63.16 -2.68 -4.27
CA VAL A 744 -64.12 -2.07 -3.33
C VAL A 744 -65.40 -1.76 -4.08
N ALA A 745 -66.49 -2.25 -3.50
CA ALA A 745 -67.83 -2.32 -4.06
C ALA A 745 -68.53 -0.96 -4.19
N LEU A 746 -69.30 -0.81 -5.26
CA LEU A 746 -70.39 0.16 -5.38
C LEU A 746 -71.69 -0.50 -4.88
N GLU A 747 -72.23 -0.02 -3.77
CA GLU A 747 -73.64 -0.23 -3.42
C GLU A 747 -74.51 0.71 -4.27
N SER A 748 -75.21 0.16 -5.26
CA SER A 748 -76.24 0.88 -6.03
C SER A 748 -77.64 0.56 -5.50
N GLY A 749 -78.35 1.57 -5.01
CA GLY A 749 -79.78 1.53 -4.80
C GLY A 749 -80.54 2.15 -5.98
N ALA A 750 -81.23 1.28 -6.75
CA ALA A 750 -82.23 1.55 -7.80
C ALA A 750 -81.72 1.76 -9.26
N PRO A 751 -82.50 1.31 -10.28
CA PRO A 751 -81.97 0.72 -11.50
C PRO A 751 -81.91 1.68 -12.69
N GLU A 752 -80.79 1.66 -13.42
CA GLU A 752 -80.70 2.08 -14.82
C GLU A 752 -80.72 0.85 -15.76
N PRO A 753 -81.20 0.99 -17.01
CA PRO A 753 -81.47 -0.14 -17.90
C PRO A 753 -80.20 -0.68 -18.59
N ASP A 754 -80.06 -2.00 -18.53
CA ASP A 754 -79.05 -2.85 -19.17
C ASP A 754 -78.76 -2.50 -20.65
N TYR A 755 -77.48 -2.35 -20.97
CA TYR A 755 -76.92 -2.74 -22.27
C TYR A 755 -75.73 -3.69 -22.05
N ASP A 756 -75.98 -4.98 -22.27
CA ASP A 756 -75.04 -6.10 -22.16
C ASP A 756 -74.19 -6.21 -23.45
N TRP A 757 -72.86 -6.10 -23.33
CA TRP A 757 -71.92 -6.56 -24.35
C TRP A 757 -71.08 -7.69 -23.75
N ARG A 758 -71.41 -8.94 -24.12
CA ARG A 758 -70.58 -10.11 -23.83
C ARG A 758 -69.61 -10.42 -24.96
N ARG A 759 -68.43 -10.90 -24.57
CA ARG A 759 -67.60 -11.81 -25.36
C ARG A 759 -67.38 -13.09 -24.53
N ASP A 760 -67.86 -14.20 -25.05
CA ASP A 760 -67.58 -15.58 -24.61
C ASP A 760 -66.45 -16.17 -25.50
N PRO A 761 -66.01 -17.44 -25.40
CA PRO A 761 -65.63 -18.29 -24.26
C PRO A 761 -64.40 -19.17 -24.62
N ASP A 762 -63.15 -18.81 -24.33
CA ASP A 762 -62.00 -19.70 -24.62
C ASP A 762 -61.14 -20.08 -23.41
N GLY A 763 -61.68 -19.90 -22.20
CA GLY A 763 -61.42 -20.68 -20.99
C GLY A 763 -60.09 -21.43 -20.87
N SER A 764 -59.11 -20.86 -20.17
CA SER A 764 -58.29 -21.63 -19.23
C SER A 764 -57.62 -20.77 -18.14
N PRO A 765 -57.27 -21.34 -16.96
CA PRO A 765 -57.05 -20.61 -15.71
C PRO A 765 -55.61 -20.69 -15.16
N TRP A 766 -55.26 -19.80 -14.23
CA TRP A 766 -54.26 -20.07 -13.19
C TRP A 766 -54.84 -19.84 -11.80
N ARG A 767 -54.58 -20.81 -10.91
CA ARG A 767 -54.86 -20.79 -9.45
C ARG A 767 -53.55 -20.60 -8.69
N ASN A 768 -53.68 -20.06 -7.47
CA ASN A 768 -52.61 -19.87 -6.48
C ASN A 768 -52.09 -21.18 -5.87
N ALA A 769 -50.81 -21.16 -5.50
CA ALA A 769 -50.15 -21.90 -4.43
C ALA A 769 -49.17 -20.89 -3.81
N ASP A 770 -49.09 -20.58 -2.53
CA ASP A 770 -49.31 -21.31 -1.29
C ASP A 770 -49.38 -20.34 -0.08
N ASN A 771 -49.87 -20.82 1.07
CA ASN A 771 -50.22 -20.03 2.26
C ASN A 771 -49.03 -19.70 3.21
N SER A 772 -48.82 -18.39 3.47
CA SER A 772 -48.38 -17.68 4.72
C SER A 772 -46.89 -17.49 5.09
N PRO A 773 -46.50 -16.46 5.91
CA PRO A 773 -47.04 -15.11 6.13
C PRO A 773 -46.03 -13.96 5.85
N VAL A 774 -46.56 -12.73 5.77
CA VAL A 774 -45.95 -11.43 5.40
C VAL A 774 -45.34 -10.71 6.62
N LEU A 775 -44.37 -9.80 6.43
CA LEU A 775 -44.35 -8.47 7.08
C LEU A 775 -43.32 -7.51 6.46
N GLY A 776 -43.87 -6.46 5.85
CA GLY A 776 -43.18 -5.27 5.32
C GLY A 776 -44.16 -4.39 4.53
N VAL A 777 -44.71 -3.34 5.15
CA VAL A 777 -45.67 -2.34 4.65
C VAL A 777 -45.03 -0.95 4.41
N PRO A 778 -45.18 -0.34 3.22
CA PRO A 778 -44.87 1.07 2.99
C PRO A 778 -45.95 2.03 3.54
N VAL A 779 -45.56 3.25 3.95
CA VAL A 779 -46.50 4.35 4.25
C VAL A 779 -47.06 4.89 2.93
N ARG A 780 -48.36 4.72 2.73
CA ARG A 780 -49.11 5.30 1.62
C ARG A 780 -50.27 6.08 2.22
N GLN A 781 -50.32 7.38 1.96
CA GLN A 781 -51.55 8.15 2.18
C GLN A 781 -52.20 8.36 0.81
N ASP A 782 -53.41 7.83 0.69
CA ASP A 782 -54.24 7.99 -0.50
C ASP A 782 -55.09 9.23 -0.37
N PHE A 783 -55.18 9.99 -1.45
CA PHE A 783 -56.10 11.11 -1.58
C PHE A 783 -56.96 10.89 -2.83
N ARG A 784 -58.19 11.39 -2.80
CA ARG A 784 -59.09 11.39 -3.95
C ARG A 784 -59.49 12.82 -4.25
N ILE A 785 -59.29 13.28 -5.48
CA ILE A 785 -59.75 14.60 -5.91
C ILE A 785 -61.09 14.45 -6.63
N GLU A 786 -62.15 14.99 -6.03
CA GLU A 786 -63.51 14.98 -6.57
C GLU A 786 -63.93 16.34 -7.13
N LEU A 787 -64.70 16.30 -8.22
CA LEU A 787 -65.28 17.47 -8.85
C LEU A 787 -66.75 17.64 -8.48
N HIS A 788 -67.11 18.84 -8.02
CA HIS A 788 -68.47 19.19 -7.61
C HIS A 788 -68.96 20.43 -8.37
N GLY A 789 -69.90 20.22 -9.29
CA GLY A 789 -70.51 21.28 -10.13
C GLY A 789 -71.94 21.65 -9.68
N SER A 790 -72.44 22.81 -10.13
CA SER A 790 -73.70 23.42 -9.68
C SER A 790 -74.99 22.81 -10.26
N TYR A 791 -74.94 21.64 -10.89
CA TYR A 791 -76.14 20.90 -11.29
C TYR A 791 -76.57 19.96 -10.15
N LEU A 792 -77.86 20.01 -9.77
CA LEU A 792 -78.44 19.29 -8.64
C LEU A 792 -78.17 17.77 -8.67
N GLY A 793 -77.06 17.37 -8.03
CA GLY A 793 -76.85 16.12 -7.31
C GLY A 793 -76.42 14.91 -8.14
N VAL A 794 -75.11 14.70 -8.32
CA VAL A 794 -74.33 13.46 -8.03
C VAL A 794 -72.83 13.85 -8.13
N PRO A 795 -71.97 13.50 -7.16
CA PRO A 795 -70.51 13.67 -7.31
C PRO A 795 -69.98 12.87 -8.50
N HIS A 796 -69.20 13.52 -9.38
CA HIS A 796 -68.55 12.84 -10.50
C HIS A 796 -67.15 12.38 -10.08
N VAL A 797 -66.98 11.06 -9.94
CA VAL A 797 -65.67 10.43 -9.79
C VAL A 797 -65.14 10.14 -11.19
N VAL A 798 -63.93 10.59 -11.49
CA VAL A 798 -63.23 10.24 -12.73
C VAL A 798 -62.66 8.83 -12.54
N ASP A 799 -63.09 7.87 -13.37
CA ASP A 799 -62.57 6.50 -13.35
C ASP A 799 -61.45 6.34 -14.41
N CYS A 800 -60.21 6.29 -13.94
CA CYS A 800 -59.01 6.16 -14.75
C CYS A 800 -58.90 4.78 -15.45
N ASN A 801 -59.69 3.77 -15.07
CA ASN A 801 -59.61 2.42 -15.68
C ASN A 801 -60.17 2.38 -17.12
N THR A 802 -60.69 3.50 -17.63
CA THR A 802 -61.22 3.62 -18.99
C THR A 802 -60.29 4.36 -19.96
N VAL A 803 -59.08 4.73 -19.50
CA VAL A 803 -58.05 5.37 -20.32
C VAL A 803 -57.45 4.35 -21.31
N PRO A 804 -57.44 4.63 -22.63
CA PRO A 804 -56.68 3.83 -23.59
C PRO A 804 -55.16 4.00 -23.36
N GLU A 805 -54.40 2.89 -23.30
CA GLU A 805 -52.92 2.88 -23.17
C GLU A 805 -52.17 3.72 -24.23
#